data_AF-A0A7R8Z7R3-F1
#
_entry.id   AF-A0A7R8Z7R3-F1
#
_cell.length_a   1.000
_cell.length_b   1.000
_cell.length_c   1.000
_cell.angle_alpha   90.00
_cell.angle_beta   90.00
_cell.angle_gamma   90.00
#
_symmetry.space_group_name_H-M   'P 1'
#
loop_
_entity.id
_entity.type
_entity.pdbx_description
1 polymer ?
#
loop_
_entity_poly.entity_id
_entity_poly.type
_entity_poly.pdbx_seq_one_letter_code
_entity_poly.pdbx_strand_id
1 'polypeptide(L)'
;MVTEWIRFLPTVARQALDTAVSKAGLSASPRTLGPEDLVCEVDGDLVRIGRTTAQRYHTTAESKVPDILFFDVPQHITTLEWLLQDFTLGEHLLLVGNQGVGKNKLADRLLQLLYRPREYIQLHRDTTVQTLTLQPTVKNGLVVYEDSPLVQAVKLGHVLVVDEADKAPTHVTCILKTLVESGEMILSDGRRIVPSDDPRVLAGIPGIIPIHPDFKMIILANRPRFPFLGNDFFGALGDLFSCHAVDNPSPESELSLLKQYGPDVPVKVIERLVKAFGELRMKADQGLVQYPYSTREVVNIVRHLQEFQGESLSSVVRNVFDFDRYSREVQETLIETLHKHGIPMGANPSNINLAKEFPLPPMEHAGSWTTLHSRGPTRVPVEQRYLRPKPAVALRRYQHNLDRVEARATSFSEMQSYWSVPFHENSIIAGLTVSKSDTNNPLEDMIHVLTSNPLILYSMMPSGDGIQELFVQIMISHQRGARPQCTLAPLSNTTTLLLHEETSNTLLLLDTGLGQATSIPLQSTLELATESFTRTLGNTPITTWHLLPQLLDFSSVAILYESGGKRVEVVDVKSFSALSMTLPFTIRSLHVAAVDKWLIQDSSGQKHLLSKRNPEDPCPNVLHSIADSSPSLGALTSCFLEPLESELLSQAIGQQLSSPHRILSSSQSYAALVVGFPDLDHSSNEIYLWPKEEHKLSSRHRSVFLNDFAQVVRTIPVSEAPKEAHMFERSKGIGLAGFLEVVDLANHKLRYIPVPQPHAISPATQWLYSTVELPVLLAATSDQGVVTVDAGGCVRLWETGLENLEKSLMEWRKMIGSERDYLQLTVERPSGLDVNAPKHGKVDEKGDPHVGGNTWAGGTGGRDTAGLGGKGGPYRLDAGHKVHQVSQEEKDAVPEHVKRAAHDMAQRAFKQRLREIQMSEYDATLYSKFADAVSKQVQALRVILGTLQAKAKERQWMKHQTSGELDDAKLIEGLTGERNIYRRRSDKEPELGAPQMKPKRLRLVIDVSGSMYRFNSYDGRLDREMEAVILVMEAFQGHEGRIQYDVIGHSGESSQITFISHDCPPSDNKQRLDTIKTMHAHAQFCLSGDNTLEATQEAITSLSKVECDEAIVVVLSDANYQNSLLVLTSKLPSGRAFVCLDLKNIPQILQQIFAASVLNTR
;
A
#
# COMPACT_ATOMS: atom_id res chain seq x y z
N MET A 1 38.03 8.33 -5.36
CA MET A 1 38.03 9.01 -4.05
C MET A 1 36.99 10.12 -3.91
N VAL A 2 37.18 11.38 -4.36
CA VAL A 2 36.23 12.48 -4.01
C VAL A 2 34.78 12.17 -4.36
N THR A 3 34.51 11.55 -5.52
CA THR A 3 33.18 11.17 -6.03
C THR A 3 32.44 10.09 -5.23
N GLU A 4 33.14 9.18 -4.55
CA GLU A 4 32.51 8.09 -3.78
C GLU A 4 32.05 8.59 -2.41
N TRP A 5 32.81 9.51 -1.81
CA TRP A 5 32.49 10.09 -0.50
C TRP A 5 31.41 11.18 -0.55
N ILE A 6 31.17 11.79 -1.73
CA ILE A 6 30.05 12.73 -1.95
C ILE A 6 28.72 12.12 -1.49
N ARG A 7 28.57 10.81 -1.67
CA ARG A 7 27.34 10.06 -1.38
C ARG A 7 27.04 10.00 0.11
N PHE A 8 28.06 10.10 0.96
CA PHE A 8 27.91 10.16 2.40
C PHE A 8 27.78 11.58 2.95
N LEU A 9 27.84 12.64 2.14
CA LEU A 9 27.62 14.00 2.64
C LEU A 9 26.13 14.26 2.92
N PRO A 10 25.78 15.10 3.91
CA PRO A 10 24.41 15.61 4.06
C PRO A 10 23.93 16.24 2.75
N THR A 11 22.64 16.18 2.44
CA THR A 11 22.03 16.65 1.17
C THR A 11 22.49 18.05 0.78
N VAL A 12 22.54 18.97 1.74
CA VAL A 12 22.98 20.35 1.53
C VAL A 12 24.46 20.42 1.14
N ALA A 13 25.33 19.69 1.83
CA ALA A 13 26.76 19.66 1.54
C ALA A 13 27.05 18.95 0.20
N ARG A 14 26.30 17.89 -0.12
CA ARG A 14 26.35 17.20 -1.41
C ARG A 14 25.95 18.14 -2.55
N GLN A 15 24.81 18.82 -2.44
CA GLN A 15 24.36 19.77 -3.46
C GLN A 15 25.36 20.93 -3.65
N ALA A 16 25.93 21.45 -2.55
CA ALA A 16 26.97 22.48 -2.63
C ALA A 16 28.23 21.97 -3.35
N LEU A 17 28.66 20.74 -3.06
CA LEU A 17 29.79 20.10 -3.73
C LEU A 17 29.50 19.80 -5.20
N ASP A 18 28.33 19.24 -5.53
CA ASP A 18 27.90 18.98 -6.91
C ASP A 18 27.83 20.28 -7.72
N THR A 19 27.37 21.37 -7.10
CA THR A 19 27.38 22.71 -7.70
C THR A 19 28.81 23.21 -7.90
N ALA A 20 29.72 22.98 -6.96
CA ALA A 20 31.12 23.38 -7.06
C ALA A 20 31.88 22.57 -8.12
N VAL A 21 31.66 21.26 -8.20
CA VAL A 21 32.22 20.32 -9.18
C VAL A 21 31.71 20.66 -10.58
N SER A 22 30.42 20.95 -10.72
CA SER A 22 29.81 21.40 -11.99
C SER A 22 30.39 22.76 -12.43
N LYS A 23 30.56 23.70 -11.50
CA LYS A 23 31.23 25.00 -11.76
C LYS A 23 32.70 24.84 -12.15
N ALA A 24 33.38 23.82 -11.63
CA ALA A 24 34.76 23.51 -11.97
C ALA A 24 34.93 22.75 -13.30
N GLY A 25 33.83 22.43 -14.01
CA GLY A 25 33.86 21.69 -15.28
C GLY A 25 34.27 20.22 -15.14
N LEU A 26 34.29 19.68 -13.92
CA LEU A 26 34.65 18.30 -13.62
C LEU A 26 33.38 17.44 -13.69
N SER A 27 32.84 17.19 -14.88
CA SER A 27 31.76 16.20 -15.01
C SER A 27 32.36 14.80 -15.02
N ALA A 28 31.91 13.95 -14.09
CA ALA A 28 32.11 12.51 -14.23
C ALA A 28 31.26 12.07 -15.43
N SER A 29 31.90 11.79 -16.57
CA SER A 29 31.20 11.08 -17.64
C SER A 29 30.79 9.72 -17.08
N PRO A 30 29.50 9.35 -17.09
CA PRO A 30 29.12 7.99 -16.77
C PRO A 30 29.78 7.11 -17.84
N ARG A 31 30.82 6.38 -17.46
CA ARG A 31 31.44 5.38 -18.34
C ARG A 31 30.34 4.38 -18.71
N THR A 32 29.92 4.39 -19.96
CA THR A 32 29.04 3.35 -20.49
C THR A 32 29.87 2.07 -20.54
N LEU A 33 29.67 1.20 -19.54
CA LEU A 33 30.37 -0.08 -19.45
C LEU A 33 29.90 -0.96 -20.62
N GLY A 34 30.82 -1.39 -21.47
CA GLY A 34 30.52 -2.36 -22.52
C GLY A 34 30.35 -3.76 -21.92
N PRO A 35 29.72 -4.71 -22.63
CA PRO A 35 29.59 -6.09 -22.17
C PRO A 35 30.95 -6.76 -21.89
N GLU A 36 32.03 -6.35 -22.58
CA GLU A 36 33.38 -6.87 -22.36
C GLU A 36 34.03 -6.40 -21.04
N ASP A 37 33.53 -5.31 -20.45
CA ASP A 37 34.02 -4.74 -19.18
C ASP A 37 33.36 -5.37 -17.94
N LEU A 38 32.34 -6.22 -18.14
CA LEU A 38 31.52 -6.81 -17.09
C LEU A 38 31.78 -8.30 -16.94
N VAL A 39 33.04 -8.71 -17.09
CA VAL A 39 33.43 -10.12 -17.11
C VAL A 39 34.29 -10.46 -15.89
N CYS A 40 33.97 -11.59 -15.25
CA CYS A 40 34.75 -12.18 -14.18
C CYS A 40 35.12 -13.61 -14.58
N GLU A 41 36.37 -13.85 -14.95
CA GLU A 41 36.85 -15.12 -15.48
C GLU A 41 38.08 -15.61 -14.72
N VAL A 42 38.17 -16.93 -14.55
CA VAL A 42 39.32 -17.62 -13.98
C VAL A 42 39.86 -18.56 -15.04
N ASP A 43 41.11 -18.34 -15.47
CA ASP A 43 41.81 -19.20 -16.42
C ASP A 43 43.09 -19.72 -15.77
N GLY A 44 43.01 -20.95 -15.23
CA GLY A 44 44.09 -21.58 -14.47
C GLY A 44 44.55 -20.74 -13.28
N ASP A 45 45.76 -20.18 -13.39
CA ASP A 45 46.43 -19.36 -12.39
C ASP A 45 46.21 -17.85 -12.57
N LEU A 46 45.43 -17.43 -13.57
CA LEU A 46 45.10 -16.02 -13.82
C LEU A 46 43.62 -15.76 -13.53
N VAL A 47 43.33 -14.67 -12.82
CA VAL A 47 41.97 -14.13 -12.69
C VAL A 47 41.88 -12.82 -13.45
N ARG A 48 40.78 -12.65 -14.20
CA ARG A 48 40.39 -11.38 -14.83
C ARG A 48 39.09 -10.88 -14.22
N ILE A 49 39.11 -9.67 -13.67
CA ILE A 49 37.92 -8.96 -13.18
C ILE A 49 37.84 -7.63 -13.93
N GLY A 50 36.82 -7.50 -14.78
CA GLY A 50 36.70 -6.36 -15.70
C GLY A 50 37.89 -6.31 -16.66
N ARG A 51 38.70 -5.27 -16.54
CA ARG A 51 39.93 -5.05 -17.33
C ARG A 51 41.21 -5.42 -16.57
N THR A 52 41.09 -5.69 -15.28
CA THR A 52 42.24 -5.94 -14.41
C THR A 52 42.51 -7.44 -14.32
N THR A 53 43.78 -7.82 -14.45
CA THR A 53 44.23 -9.21 -14.32
C THR A 53 45.18 -9.36 -13.14
N ALA A 54 45.07 -10.46 -12.42
CA ALA A 54 45.93 -10.78 -11.29
C ALA A 54 46.26 -12.27 -11.25
N GLN A 55 47.38 -12.63 -10.64
CA GLN A 55 47.73 -14.02 -10.40
C GLN A 55 47.01 -14.57 -9.17
N ARG A 56 46.55 -15.81 -9.28
CA ARG A 56 45.94 -16.54 -8.18
C ARG A 56 47.03 -17.02 -7.23
N TYR A 57 46.69 -17.01 -5.95
CA TYR A 57 47.59 -17.49 -4.92
C TYR A 57 47.60 -19.01 -4.88
N HIS A 58 48.73 -19.60 -4.49
CA HIS A 58 48.82 -21.04 -4.26
C HIS A 58 48.88 -21.29 -2.76
N THR A 59 47.89 -22.00 -2.22
CA THR A 59 47.81 -22.34 -0.80
C THR A 59 47.52 -23.82 -0.59
N THR A 60 48.07 -24.38 0.49
CA THR A 60 47.75 -25.73 0.97
C THR A 60 46.51 -25.75 1.88
N ALA A 61 46.01 -24.58 2.29
CA ALA A 61 44.86 -24.42 3.18
C ALA A 61 43.55 -24.19 2.39
N GLU A 62 43.20 -25.12 1.50
CA GLU A 62 42.02 -24.98 0.62
C GLU A 62 40.72 -24.75 1.40
N SER A 63 40.56 -25.38 2.57
CA SER A 63 39.37 -25.22 3.42
C SER A 63 39.19 -23.81 4.00
N LYS A 64 40.24 -22.96 3.93
CA LYS A 64 40.22 -21.56 4.37
C LYS A 64 39.95 -20.59 3.22
N VAL A 65 39.95 -21.07 1.98
CA VAL A 65 39.55 -20.26 0.81
C VAL A 65 38.02 -20.22 0.78
N PRO A 66 37.39 -19.02 0.73
CA PRO A 66 35.93 -18.93 0.67
C PRO A 66 35.39 -19.57 -0.61
N ASP A 67 34.32 -20.36 -0.48
CA ASP A 67 33.51 -20.81 -1.61
C ASP A 67 32.06 -20.37 -1.37
N ILE A 68 31.64 -19.34 -2.10
CA ILE A 68 30.35 -18.71 -1.89
C ILE A 68 29.52 -18.69 -3.18
N LEU A 69 28.20 -18.83 -3.02
CA LEU A 69 27.27 -18.49 -4.08
C LEU A 69 27.28 -16.98 -4.30
N PHE A 70 27.75 -16.54 -5.46
CA PHE A 70 27.80 -15.15 -5.88
C PHE A 70 27.27 -15.02 -7.30
N PHE A 71 26.41 -14.02 -7.52
CA PHE A 71 25.88 -13.71 -8.84
C PHE A 71 26.52 -12.42 -9.33
N ASP A 72 27.09 -12.49 -10.52
CA ASP A 72 27.81 -11.39 -11.13
C ASP A 72 26.80 -10.36 -11.63
N VAL A 73 26.83 -9.16 -11.03
CA VAL A 73 26.01 -8.02 -11.43
C VAL A 73 26.91 -6.83 -11.76
N PRO A 74 26.54 -5.96 -12.71
CA PRO A 74 27.45 -4.96 -13.27
C PRO A 74 28.11 -4.06 -12.22
N GLN A 75 27.32 -3.61 -11.25
CA GLN A 75 27.80 -2.77 -10.16
C GLN A 75 28.82 -3.50 -9.27
N HIS A 76 28.59 -4.77 -8.93
CA HIS A 76 29.52 -5.54 -8.09
C HIS A 76 30.82 -5.86 -8.81
N ILE A 77 30.79 -6.15 -10.11
CA ILE A 77 32.02 -6.42 -10.89
C ILE A 77 32.93 -5.19 -10.91
N THR A 78 32.33 -4.01 -11.10
CA THR A 78 33.07 -2.74 -11.06
C THR A 78 33.72 -2.52 -9.69
N THR A 79 32.98 -2.78 -8.60
CA THR A 79 33.54 -2.70 -7.24
C THR A 79 34.63 -3.75 -7.00
N LEU A 80 34.45 -4.99 -7.45
CA LEU A 80 35.46 -6.05 -7.34
C LEU A 80 36.75 -5.70 -8.10
N GLU A 81 36.64 -5.05 -9.27
CA GLU A 81 37.80 -4.58 -10.02
C GLU A 81 38.59 -3.54 -9.23
N TRP A 82 37.94 -2.57 -8.59
CA TRP A 82 38.63 -1.58 -7.74
C TRP A 82 39.26 -2.22 -6.51
N LEU A 83 38.54 -3.13 -5.85
CA LEU A 83 39.10 -3.88 -4.71
C LEU A 83 40.32 -4.70 -5.14
N LEU A 84 40.31 -5.29 -6.34
CA LEU A 84 41.43 -6.05 -6.88
C LEU A 84 42.65 -5.15 -7.13
N GLN A 85 42.45 -3.96 -7.70
CA GLN A 85 43.51 -3.00 -7.96
C GLN A 85 44.23 -2.61 -6.67
N ASP A 86 43.48 -2.18 -5.66
CA ASP A 86 44.05 -1.74 -4.39
C ASP A 86 44.67 -2.90 -3.58
N PHE A 87 44.04 -4.09 -3.62
CA PHE A 87 44.61 -5.28 -3.01
C PHE A 87 45.96 -5.68 -3.63
N THR A 88 46.09 -5.55 -4.96
CA THR A 88 47.33 -5.87 -5.70
C THR A 88 48.42 -4.85 -5.43
N LEU A 89 48.06 -3.59 -5.15
CA LEU A 89 49.00 -2.56 -4.71
C LEU A 89 49.53 -2.78 -3.29
N GLY A 90 48.97 -3.75 -2.56
CA GLY A 90 49.40 -4.13 -1.23
C GLY A 90 48.68 -3.38 -0.10
N GLU A 91 47.64 -2.61 -0.42
CA GLU A 91 46.85 -1.84 0.54
C GLU A 91 45.96 -2.76 1.40
N HIS A 92 45.66 -2.31 2.61
CA HIS A 92 44.60 -2.90 3.44
C HIS A 92 43.25 -2.29 3.05
N LEU A 93 42.19 -3.10 3.00
CA LEU A 93 40.89 -2.66 2.48
C LEU A 93 39.90 -2.35 3.61
N LEU A 94 39.10 -1.29 3.45
CA LEU A 94 37.98 -0.96 4.32
C LEU A 94 36.69 -0.82 3.49
N LEU A 95 35.71 -1.69 3.71
CA LEU A 95 34.41 -1.63 3.05
C LEU A 95 33.38 -1.04 4.02
N VAL A 96 32.81 0.11 3.66
CA VAL A 96 31.83 0.84 4.47
C VAL A 96 30.48 0.87 3.76
N GLY A 97 29.40 0.51 4.46
CA GLY A 97 28.07 0.50 3.86
C GLY A 97 26.97 0.13 4.85
N ASN A 98 25.70 0.20 4.45
CA ASN A 98 24.58 -0.23 5.30
C ASN A 98 24.63 -1.74 5.61
N GLN A 99 23.87 -2.19 6.60
CA GLN A 99 23.72 -3.62 6.87
C GLN A 99 23.01 -4.30 5.69
N GLY A 100 23.43 -5.51 5.32
CA GLY A 100 22.73 -6.31 4.30
C GLY A 100 22.93 -5.89 2.84
N VAL A 101 23.88 -4.98 2.54
CA VAL A 101 24.23 -4.54 1.17
C VAL A 101 25.18 -5.50 0.42
N GLY A 102 25.78 -6.49 1.10
CA GLY A 102 26.66 -7.47 0.47
C GLY A 102 28.17 -7.32 0.73
N LYS A 103 28.61 -6.50 1.69
CA LYS A 103 30.03 -6.30 2.06
C LYS A 103 30.80 -7.62 2.24
N ASN A 104 30.27 -8.53 3.07
CA ASN A 104 30.83 -9.87 3.30
C ASN A 104 30.97 -10.68 2.01
N LYS A 105 29.93 -10.66 1.16
CA LYS A 105 29.95 -11.41 -0.11
C LYS A 105 30.98 -10.86 -1.09
N LEU A 106 31.18 -9.54 -1.16
CA LEU A 106 32.20 -8.94 -2.02
C LEU A 106 33.62 -9.30 -1.57
N ALA A 107 33.91 -9.18 -0.28
CA ALA A 107 35.20 -9.58 0.28
C ALA A 107 35.48 -11.08 0.02
N ASP A 108 34.50 -11.94 0.28
CA ASP A 108 34.65 -13.38 0.08
C ASP A 108 34.78 -13.76 -1.39
N ARG A 109 34.04 -13.08 -2.28
CA ARG A 109 34.15 -13.29 -3.72
C ARG A 109 35.53 -12.91 -4.23
N LEU A 110 36.09 -11.77 -3.78
CA LEU A 110 37.46 -11.37 -4.15
C LEU A 110 38.48 -12.43 -3.73
N LEU A 111 38.39 -12.94 -2.49
CA LEU A 111 39.31 -13.94 -1.97
C LEU A 111 39.13 -15.32 -2.63
N GLN A 112 37.90 -15.70 -2.97
CA GLN A 112 37.59 -16.90 -3.77
C GLN A 112 38.29 -16.83 -5.14
N LEU A 113 38.16 -15.70 -5.82
CA LEU A 113 38.74 -15.47 -7.14
C LEU A 113 40.28 -15.46 -7.11
N LEU A 114 40.86 -14.80 -6.11
CA LEU A 114 42.31 -14.78 -5.88
C LEU A 114 42.87 -16.06 -5.26
N TYR A 115 42.01 -17.00 -4.88
CA TYR A 115 42.36 -18.24 -4.17
C TYR A 115 43.17 -17.99 -2.88
N ARG A 116 42.81 -16.95 -2.14
CA ARG A 116 43.50 -16.51 -0.91
C ARG A 116 42.81 -17.11 0.34
N PRO A 117 43.56 -17.76 1.25
CA PRO A 117 43.00 -18.25 2.50
C PRO A 117 42.66 -17.08 3.43
N ARG A 118 41.52 -17.16 4.13
CA ARG A 118 41.10 -16.15 5.10
C ARG A 118 41.02 -16.67 6.54
N GLU A 119 41.27 -15.78 7.47
CA GLU A 119 40.85 -15.90 8.86
C GLU A 119 39.75 -14.88 9.13
N TYR A 120 38.67 -15.29 9.81
CA TYR A 120 37.50 -14.45 10.03
C TYR A 120 37.34 -14.15 11.52
N ILE A 121 37.06 -12.88 11.84
CA ILE A 121 36.71 -12.45 13.19
C ILE A 121 35.56 -11.44 13.14
N GLN A 122 34.55 -11.65 13.96
CA GLN A 122 33.42 -10.72 14.12
C GLN A 122 33.57 -9.97 15.44
N LEU A 123 33.47 -8.64 15.38
CA LEU A 123 33.56 -7.80 16.56
C LEU A 123 32.17 -7.49 17.14
N HIS A 124 32.12 -7.41 18.46
CA HIS A 124 30.94 -7.12 19.25
C HIS A 124 31.21 -5.98 20.25
N ARG A 125 30.14 -5.42 20.84
CA ARG A 125 30.24 -4.36 21.85
C ARG A 125 31.06 -4.76 23.09
N ASP A 126 31.03 -6.04 23.44
CA ASP A 126 31.76 -6.60 24.59
C ASP A 126 33.15 -7.15 24.22
N THR A 127 33.62 -6.90 22.99
CA THR A 127 34.95 -7.35 22.56
C THR A 127 36.00 -6.62 23.39
N THR A 128 36.99 -7.38 23.87
CA THR A 128 38.15 -6.86 24.59
C THR A 128 39.44 -7.06 23.80
N VAL A 129 40.50 -6.37 24.21
CA VAL A 129 41.85 -6.55 23.67
C VAL A 129 42.33 -7.99 23.78
N GLN A 130 41.99 -8.66 24.88
CA GLN A 130 42.37 -10.05 25.11
C GLN A 130 41.67 -10.98 24.12
N THR A 131 40.36 -10.81 23.90
CA THR A 131 39.61 -11.65 22.94
C THR A 131 40.04 -11.44 21.48
N LEU A 132 40.61 -10.26 21.16
CA LEU A 132 41.15 -9.96 19.84
C LEU A 132 42.49 -10.69 19.60
N THR A 133 43.24 -11.00 20.66
CA THR A 133 44.61 -11.54 20.59
C THR A 133 44.72 -13.02 21.00
N LEU A 134 43.83 -13.49 21.88
CA LEU A 134 43.80 -14.85 22.41
C LEU A 134 42.38 -15.42 22.41
N GLN A 135 42.28 -16.72 22.18
CA GLN A 135 41.04 -17.48 22.26
C GLN A 135 41.14 -18.55 23.35
N PRO A 136 40.35 -18.48 24.45
CA PRO A 136 40.32 -19.55 25.43
C PRO A 136 39.59 -20.76 24.87
N THR A 137 40.21 -21.94 24.91
CA THR A 137 39.62 -23.22 24.52
C THR A 137 39.74 -24.22 25.66
N VAL A 138 38.77 -25.11 25.81
CA VAL A 138 38.86 -26.18 26.82
C VAL A 138 39.29 -27.45 26.13
N LYS A 139 40.50 -27.93 26.43
CA LYS A 139 41.02 -29.21 25.94
C LYS A 139 41.26 -30.14 27.12
N ASN A 140 40.60 -31.30 27.09
CA ASN A 140 40.70 -32.32 28.13
C ASN A 140 40.41 -31.78 29.56
N GLY A 141 39.46 -30.85 29.68
CA GLY A 141 39.09 -30.24 30.97
C GLY A 141 40.04 -29.14 31.46
N LEU A 142 41.05 -28.74 30.68
CA LEU A 142 41.95 -27.62 30.97
C LEU A 142 41.67 -26.46 30.03
N VAL A 143 41.65 -25.24 30.56
CA VAL A 143 41.58 -24.01 29.75
C VAL A 143 42.97 -23.75 29.16
N VAL A 144 43.06 -23.83 27.83
CA VAL A 144 44.25 -23.53 27.04
C VAL A 144 43.97 -22.29 26.21
N TYR A 145 44.85 -21.30 26.31
CA TYR A 145 44.78 -20.09 25.49
C TYR A 145 45.47 -20.34 24.16
N GLU A 146 44.71 -20.25 23.08
CA GLU A 146 45.20 -20.38 21.71
C GLU A 146 45.29 -18.99 21.05
N ASP A 147 46.11 -18.91 20.00
CA ASP A 147 46.22 -17.70 19.18
C ASP A 147 44.87 -17.39 18.51
N SER A 148 44.44 -16.14 18.59
CA SER A 148 43.23 -15.70 17.89
C SER A 148 43.39 -15.75 16.36
N PRO A 149 42.27 -15.68 15.60
CA PRO A 149 42.32 -15.59 14.14
C PRO A 149 43.23 -14.48 13.61
N LEU A 150 43.31 -13.34 14.31
CA LEU A 150 44.25 -12.24 14.00
C LEU A 150 45.71 -12.70 14.05
N VAL A 151 46.11 -13.36 15.14
CA VAL A 151 47.49 -13.82 15.33
C VAL A 151 47.83 -14.95 14.35
N GLN A 152 46.88 -15.84 14.06
CA GLN A 152 47.04 -16.89 13.04
C GLN A 152 47.24 -16.29 11.64
N ALA A 153 46.44 -15.30 11.26
CA ALA A 153 46.58 -14.63 9.96
C ALA A 153 47.95 -13.99 9.78
N VAL A 154 48.44 -13.30 10.81
CA VAL A 154 49.78 -12.68 10.82
C VAL A 154 50.89 -13.71 10.64
N LYS A 155 50.78 -14.88 11.30
CA LYS A 155 51.79 -15.95 11.23
C LYS A 155 51.80 -16.68 9.90
N LEU A 156 50.62 -16.96 9.36
CA LEU A 156 50.44 -17.81 8.18
C LEU A 156 50.36 -17.01 6.87
N GLY A 157 50.32 -15.67 6.93
CA GLY A 157 50.15 -14.84 5.73
C GLY A 157 48.74 -14.91 5.14
N HIS A 158 47.76 -15.30 5.94
CA HIS A 158 46.36 -15.33 5.51
C HIS A 158 45.77 -13.92 5.51
N VAL A 159 44.68 -13.73 4.76
CA VAL A 159 43.92 -12.47 4.82
C VAL A 159 43.03 -12.48 6.04
N LEU A 160 43.15 -11.48 6.91
CA LEU A 160 42.24 -11.29 8.03
C LEU A 160 41.02 -10.49 7.59
N VAL A 161 39.82 -11.07 7.73
CA VAL A 161 38.54 -10.40 7.54
C VAL A 161 37.95 -10.05 8.90
N VAL A 162 37.81 -8.75 9.19
CA VAL A 162 37.24 -8.22 10.43
C VAL A 162 35.84 -7.67 10.14
N ASP A 163 34.79 -8.34 10.62
CA ASP A 163 33.40 -7.90 10.45
C ASP A 163 32.89 -7.13 11.67
N GLU A 164 31.94 -6.22 11.41
CA GLU A 164 31.26 -5.38 12.40
C GLU A 164 32.23 -4.55 13.28
N ALA A 165 33.31 -4.04 12.68
CA ALA A 165 34.36 -3.33 13.42
C ALA A 165 33.85 -2.08 14.17
N ASP A 166 32.80 -1.43 13.64
CA ASP A 166 32.12 -0.28 14.25
C ASP A 166 31.39 -0.60 15.57
N LYS A 167 31.13 -1.88 15.86
CA LYS A 167 30.45 -2.29 17.10
C LYS A 167 31.38 -2.39 18.29
N ALA A 168 32.67 -2.68 18.08
CA ALA A 168 33.64 -2.76 19.17
C ALA A 168 34.02 -1.37 19.68
N PRO A 169 34.39 -1.22 20.97
CA PRO A 169 34.90 0.03 21.50
C PRO A 169 36.12 0.54 20.72
N THR A 170 36.22 1.85 20.49
CA THR A 170 37.31 2.46 19.69
C THR A 170 38.70 2.10 20.23
N HIS A 171 38.86 1.99 21.56
CA HIS A 171 40.15 1.62 22.16
C HIS A 171 40.58 0.19 21.85
N VAL A 172 39.64 -0.72 21.53
CA VAL A 172 39.93 -2.11 21.12
C VAL A 172 40.34 -2.14 19.66
N THR A 173 39.63 -1.42 18.79
CA THR A 173 39.95 -1.35 17.37
C THR A 173 41.25 -0.57 17.10
N CYS A 174 41.56 0.46 17.90
CA CYS A 174 42.78 1.24 17.76
C CYS A 174 44.07 0.44 17.98
N ILE A 175 44.01 -0.76 18.56
CA ILE A 175 45.18 -1.64 18.65
C ILE A 175 45.61 -2.17 17.28
N LEU A 176 44.67 -2.25 16.32
CA LEU A 176 45.00 -2.58 14.94
C LEU A 176 45.78 -1.46 14.24
N LYS A 177 45.77 -0.23 14.76
CA LYS A 177 46.47 0.93 14.18
C LYS A 177 47.95 0.67 14.00
N THR A 178 48.63 0.31 15.08
CA THR A 178 50.09 0.09 15.07
C THR A 178 50.46 -1.12 14.24
N LEU A 179 49.58 -2.14 14.18
CA LEU A 179 49.78 -3.31 13.33
C LEU A 179 49.75 -2.94 11.84
N VAL A 180 48.83 -2.05 11.44
CA VAL A 180 48.67 -1.63 10.04
C VAL A 180 49.71 -0.56 9.64
N GLU A 181 50.00 0.41 10.52
CA GLU A 181 50.98 1.48 10.24
C GLU A 181 52.43 1.00 10.26
N SER A 182 52.82 0.26 11.31
CA SER A 182 54.22 -0.06 11.58
C SER A 182 54.52 -1.56 11.62
N GLY A 183 53.53 -2.42 11.39
CA GLY A 183 53.71 -3.88 11.51
C GLY A 183 53.98 -4.35 12.93
N GLU A 184 53.69 -3.51 13.94
CA GLU A 184 53.98 -3.80 15.36
C GLU A 184 52.71 -3.89 16.20
N MET A 185 52.63 -4.91 17.06
CA MET A 185 51.52 -5.04 18.01
C MET A 185 51.94 -5.83 19.25
N ILE A 186 51.53 -5.36 20.43
CA ILE A 186 51.75 -6.05 21.71
C ILE A 186 50.52 -6.91 22.01
N LEU A 187 50.73 -8.21 22.26
CA LEU A 187 49.68 -9.16 22.62
C LEU A 187 49.43 -9.16 24.14
N SER A 188 48.22 -9.58 24.55
CA SER A 188 47.85 -9.59 25.98
C SER A 188 48.62 -10.61 26.83
N ASP A 189 49.25 -11.61 26.20
CA ASP A 189 50.14 -12.58 26.86
C ASP A 189 51.61 -12.13 26.93
N GLY A 190 51.92 -10.90 26.48
CA GLY A 190 53.26 -10.34 26.50
C GLY A 190 54.10 -10.64 25.26
N ARG A 191 53.62 -11.46 24.31
CA ARG A 191 54.27 -11.61 23.00
C ARG A 191 54.15 -10.34 22.16
N ARG A 192 55.01 -10.17 21.16
CA ARG A 192 55.03 -9.02 20.26
C ARG A 192 55.07 -9.44 18.81
N ILE A 193 54.18 -8.85 18.00
CA ILE A 193 54.26 -8.88 16.54
C ILE A 193 55.18 -7.76 16.10
N VAL A 194 56.09 -8.05 15.17
CA VAL A 194 57.08 -7.11 14.62
C VAL A 194 57.30 -7.36 13.12
N PRO A 195 57.84 -6.37 12.38
CA PRO A 195 58.28 -6.57 10.99
C PRO A 195 59.26 -7.75 10.82
N SER A 196 59.19 -8.43 9.68
CA SER A 196 60.05 -9.59 9.38
C SER A 196 61.55 -9.26 9.35
N ASP A 197 61.90 -8.00 9.08
CA ASP A 197 63.26 -7.46 9.02
C ASP A 197 63.75 -6.90 10.36
N ASP A 198 62.95 -7.00 11.43
CA ASP A 198 63.29 -6.46 12.74
C ASP A 198 64.50 -7.20 13.36
N PRO A 199 65.50 -6.47 13.93
CA PRO A 199 66.66 -7.08 14.57
C PRO A 199 66.33 -8.10 15.68
N ARG A 200 65.18 -7.95 16.36
CA ARG A 200 64.71 -8.86 17.42
C ARG A 200 64.33 -10.23 16.86
N VAL A 201 63.88 -10.30 15.60
CA VAL A 201 63.60 -11.55 14.88
C VAL A 201 64.92 -12.27 14.57
N LEU A 202 65.90 -11.53 14.05
CA LEU A 202 67.23 -12.05 13.73
C LEU A 202 68.00 -12.52 14.97
N ALA A 203 67.76 -11.87 16.12
CA ALA A 203 68.33 -12.24 17.41
C ALA A 203 67.64 -13.44 18.09
N GLY A 204 66.55 -13.97 17.52
CA GLY A 204 65.84 -15.14 18.04
C GLY A 204 65.22 -14.95 19.42
N ILE A 205 64.79 -13.73 19.76
CA ILE A 205 64.24 -13.42 21.09
C ILE A 205 62.90 -14.17 21.27
N PRO A 206 62.72 -14.92 22.38
CA PRO A 206 61.48 -15.64 22.63
C PRO A 206 60.30 -14.68 22.79
N GLY A 207 59.14 -15.04 22.24
CA GLY A 207 57.92 -14.24 22.30
C GLY A 207 57.79 -13.17 21.20
N ILE A 208 58.70 -13.15 20.22
CA ILE A 208 58.58 -12.33 19.01
C ILE A 208 57.90 -13.13 17.89
N ILE A 209 56.94 -12.51 17.21
CA ILE A 209 56.19 -13.06 16.07
C ILE A 209 56.47 -12.18 14.85
N PRO A 210 57.22 -12.66 13.84
CA PRO A 210 57.42 -11.90 12.61
C PRO A 210 56.12 -11.87 11.78
N ILE A 211 55.77 -10.70 11.25
CA ILE A 211 54.64 -10.54 10.32
C ILE A 211 54.97 -11.15 8.96
N HIS A 212 54.09 -12.01 8.46
CA HIS A 212 54.27 -12.61 7.13
C HIS A 212 54.08 -11.55 6.01
N PRO A 213 54.90 -11.52 4.95
CA PRO A 213 54.82 -10.50 3.89
C PRO A 213 53.48 -10.50 3.13
N ASP A 214 52.84 -11.67 2.99
CA ASP A 214 51.52 -11.81 2.35
C ASP A 214 50.33 -11.40 3.25
N PHE A 215 50.57 -11.05 4.52
CA PHE A 215 49.49 -10.66 5.43
C PHE A 215 48.74 -9.43 4.89
N LYS A 216 47.41 -9.55 4.81
CA LYS A 216 46.50 -8.47 4.42
C LYS A 216 45.30 -8.44 5.35
N MET A 217 44.66 -7.29 5.41
CA MET A 217 43.50 -7.05 6.28
C MET A 217 42.38 -6.44 5.45
N ILE A 218 41.18 -6.98 5.62
CA ILE A 218 39.93 -6.45 5.07
C ILE A 218 38.99 -6.17 6.23
N ILE A 219 38.63 -4.91 6.42
CA ILE A 219 37.73 -4.48 7.48
C ILE A 219 36.36 -4.14 6.88
N LEU A 220 35.30 -4.61 7.54
CA LEU A 220 33.92 -4.36 7.15
C LEU A 220 33.24 -3.57 8.27
N ALA A 221 32.70 -2.41 7.91
CA ALA A 221 32.08 -1.51 8.88
C ALA A 221 30.75 -0.94 8.35
N ASN A 222 29.89 -0.52 9.28
CA ASN A 222 28.69 0.24 8.92
C ASN A 222 28.97 1.74 8.77
N ARG A 223 28.07 2.44 8.06
CA ARG A 223 28.17 3.89 7.88
C ARG A 223 28.13 4.63 9.23
N PRO A 224 28.99 5.64 9.46
CA PRO A 224 28.92 6.47 10.66
C PRO A 224 27.75 7.46 10.51
N ARG A 225 26.54 7.09 10.96
CA ARG A 225 25.35 7.99 11.12
C ARG A 225 24.14 7.28 11.74
N PHE A 226 23.21 8.09 12.26
CA PHE A 226 21.87 7.68 12.70
C PHE A 226 21.16 6.87 11.60
N PRO A 227 20.51 5.73 11.92
CA PRO A 227 20.04 5.29 13.25
C PRO A 227 21.06 4.45 14.05
N PHE A 228 22.23 4.15 13.50
CA PHE A 228 23.21 3.30 14.18
C PHE A 228 24.18 4.14 15.05
N LEU A 229 24.06 3.94 16.37
CA LEU A 229 24.99 4.41 17.40
C LEU A 229 26.24 3.49 17.46
N GLY A 230 26.94 3.32 16.35
CA GLY A 230 28.25 2.68 16.31
C GLY A 230 29.34 3.61 16.84
N ASN A 231 30.49 3.06 17.24
CA ASN A 231 31.64 3.89 17.56
C ASN A 231 32.24 4.51 16.29
N ASP A 232 32.89 5.66 16.42
CA ASP A 232 33.55 6.33 15.28
C ASP A 232 34.86 5.63 14.90
N PHE A 233 34.74 4.41 14.36
CA PHE A 233 35.87 3.65 13.83
C PHE A 233 36.54 4.39 12.68
N PHE A 234 35.74 4.99 11.79
CA PHE A 234 36.23 5.67 10.60
C PHE A 234 37.08 6.90 10.94
N GLY A 235 36.61 7.75 11.87
CA GLY A 235 37.39 8.91 12.32
C GLY A 235 38.71 8.53 13.03
N ALA A 236 38.81 7.33 13.59
CA ALA A 236 39.99 6.87 14.31
C ALA A 236 41.04 6.16 13.43
N LEU A 237 40.59 5.42 12.42
CA LEU A 237 41.42 4.46 11.67
C LEU A 237 41.23 4.51 10.15
N GLY A 238 40.27 5.28 9.64
CA GLY A 238 39.90 5.24 8.23
C GLY A 238 40.98 5.73 7.27
N ASP A 239 41.94 6.53 7.73
CA ASP A 239 43.08 7.03 6.94
C ASP A 239 44.14 5.97 6.63
N LEU A 240 44.07 4.81 7.29
CA LEU A 240 45.05 3.71 7.17
C LEU A 240 44.67 2.64 6.14
N PHE A 241 43.47 2.75 5.54
CA PHE A 241 42.93 1.74 4.65
C PHE A 241 42.50 2.36 3.32
N SER A 242 42.60 1.60 2.23
CA SER A 242 41.88 1.94 1.00
C SER A 242 40.39 1.69 1.22
N CYS A 243 39.63 2.78 1.19
CA CYS A 243 38.24 2.79 1.61
C CYS A 243 37.29 2.73 0.41
N HIS A 244 36.36 1.79 0.44
CA HIS A 244 35.35 1.58 -0.58
C HIS A 244 33.94 1.66 0.01
N ALA A 245 33.10 2.47 -0.64
CA ALA A 245 31.68 2.60 -0.30
C ALA A 245 30.86 1.47 -0.95
N VAL A 246 30.11 0.72 -0.16
CA VAL A 246 29.21 -0.34 -0.66
C VAL A 246 27.76 0.06 -0.37
N ASP A 247 27.04 0.39 -1.42
CA ASP A 247 25.62 0.75 -1.38
C ASP A 247 24.72 -0.44 -1.77
N ASN A 248 23.41 -0.29 -1.60
CA ASN A 248 22.48 -1.21 -2.26
C ASN A 248 22.66 -1.15 -3.79
N PRO A 249 22.41 -2.25 -4.53
CA PRO A 249 22.48 -2.24 -5.97
C PRO A 249 21.49 -1.24 -6.59
N SER A 250 21.81 -0.72 -7.79
CA SER A 250 20.86 0.06 -8.59
C SER A 250 19.59 -0.75 -8.88
N PRO A 251 18.42 -0.14 -9.12
CA PRO A 251 17.19 -0.88 -9.41
C PRO A 251 17.35 -1.93 -10.51
N GLU A 252 18.11 -1.61 -11.57
CA GLU A 252 18.44 -2.52 -12.67
C GLU A 252 19.33 -3.69 -12.20
N SER A 253 20.36 -3.40 -11.40
CA SER A 253 21.28 -4.41 -10.86
C SER A 253 20.58 -5.30 -9.83
N GLU A 254 19.72 -4.73 -8.97
CA GLU A 254 18.94 -5.44 -7.97
C GLU A 254 17.90 -6.35 -8.64
N LEU A 255 17.22 -5.88 -9.69
CA LEU A 255 16.32 -6.71 -10.50
C LEU A 255 17.05 -7.90 -11.14
N SER A 256 18.23 -7.66 -11.74
CA SER A 256 19.07 -8.72 -12.32
C SER A 256 19.53 -9.74 -11.26
N LEU A 257 19.92 -9.26 -10.08
CA LEU A 257 20.33 -10.10 -8.95
C LEU A 257 19.17 -11.00 -8.48
N LEU A 258 17.98 -10.41 -8.27
CA LEU A 258 16.83 -11.11 -7.73
C LEU A 258 16.26 -12.14 -8.72
N LYS A 259 16.28 -11.84 -10.03
CA LYS A 259 15.92 -12.82 -11.07
C LYS A 259 16.78 -14.09 -11.02
N GLN A 260 18.05 -13.96 -10.66
CA GLN A 260 18.95 -15.12 -10.52
C GLN A 260 18.65 -15.94 -9.25
N TYR A 261 18.18 -15.29 -8.16
CA TYR A 261 17.75 -15.99 -6.94
C TYR A 261 16.36 -16.64 -7.06
N GLY A 262 15.47 -16.11 -7.91
CA GLY A 262 14.11 -16.62 -8.09
C GLY A 262 13.69 -16.61 -9.56
N PRO A 263 14.18 -17.55 -10.39
CA PRO A 263 13.85 -17.61 -11.82
C PRO A 263 12.37 -17.90 -12.09
N ASP A 264 11.69 -18.61 -11.19
CA ASP A 264 10.26 -18.95 -11.33
C ASP A 264 9.33 -17.87 -10.74
N VAL A 265 9.90 -16.89 -10.04
CA VAL A 265 9.14 -15.77 -9.48
C VAL A 265 8.81 -14.77 -10.60
N PRO A 266 7.53 -14.38 -10.79
CA PRO A 266 7.16 -13.46 -11.85
C PRO A 266 7.93 -12.14 -11.78
N VAL A 267 8.50 -11.72 -12.92
CA VAL A 267 9.34 -10.51 -13.02
C VAL A 267 8.63 -9.27 -12.48
N LYS A 268 7.32 -9.13 -12.75
CA LYS A 268 6.49 -8.03 -12.22
C LYS A 268 6.48 -7.96 -10.69
N VAL A 269 6.52 -9.10 -9.99
CA VAL A 269 6.59 -9.15 -8.53
C VAL A 269 7.94 -8.65 -8.04
N ILE A 270 9.03 -9.06 -8.70
CA ILE A 270 10.39 -8.61 -8.36
C ILE A 270 10.52 -7.10 -8.60
N GLU A 271 10.00 -6.58 -9.70
CA GLU A 271 10.00 -5.14 -9.99
C GLU A 271 9.26 -4.32 -8.92
N ARG A 272 8.08 -4.80 -8.48
CA ARG A 272 7.33 -4.15 -7.38
C ARG A 272 8.11 -4.15 -6.08
N LEU A 273 8.79 -5.25 -5.75
CA LEU A 273 9.63 -5.34 -4.55
C LEU A 273 10.81 -4.36 -4.62
N VAL A 274 11.52 -4.31 -5.75
CA VAL A 274 12.66 -3.37 -5.94
C VAL A 274 12.20 -1.92 -5.80
N LYS A 275 11.08 -1.54 -6.42
CA LYS A 275 10.54 -0.18 -6.31
C LYS A 275 10.09 0.15 -4.88
N ALA A 276 9.36 -0.75 -4.23
CA ALA A 276 8.88 -0.55 -2.86
C ALA A 276 10.03 -0.42 -1.86
N PHE A 277 10.99 -1.35 -1.87
CA PHE A 277 12.14 -1.30 -0.98
C PHE A 277 13.07 -0.12 -1.31
N GLY A 278 13.16 0.30 -2.58
CA GLY A 278 13.83 1.53 -2.99
C GLY A 278 13.24 2.77 -2.31
N GLU A 279 11.92 2.94 -2.35
CA GLU A 279 11.24 4.07 -1.69
C GLU A 279 11.37 4.00 -0.16
N LEU A 280 11.25 2.81 0.43
CA LEU A 280 11.44 2.63 1.87
C LEU A 280 12.86 3.01 2.33
N ARG A 281 13.89 2.69 1.54
CA ARG A 281 15.27 3.13 1.81
C ARG A 281 15.40 4.65 1.76
N MET A 282 14.76 5.30 0.79
CA MET A 282 14.73 6.76 0.72
C MET A 282 14.03 7.39 1.94
N LYS A 283 12.89 6.83 2.36
CA LYS A 283 12.18 7.28 3.57
C LYS A 283 13.01 7.06 4.84
N ALA A 284 13.80 5.99 4.91
CA ALA A 284 14.73 5.77 6.01
C ALA A 284 15.89 6.79 6.01
N ASP A 285 16.45 7.13 4.86
CA ASP A 285 17.49 8.17 4.75
C ASP A 285 16.96 9.57 5.08
N GLN A 286 15.65 9.82 4.89
CA GLN A 286 14.95 11.03 5.33
C GLN A 286 14.57 11.01 6.82
N GLY A 287 14.73 9.89 7.51
CA GLY A 287 14.37 9.72 8.92
C GLY A 287 12.87 9.49 9.18
N LEU A 288 12.07 9.25 8.15
CA LEU A 288 10.64 8.92 8.27
C LEU A 288 10.43 7.47 8.75
N VAL A 289 11.37 6.59 8.43
CA VAL A 289 11.39 5.19 8.88
C VAL A 289 12.69 4.93 9.64
N GLN A 290 12.61 4.23 10.76
CA GLN A 290 13.78 3.97 11.61
C GLN A 290 14.70 2.89 11.05
N TYR A 291 14.17 1.91 10.34
CA TYR A 291 14.93 0.76 9.84
C TYR A 291 15.24 0.90 8.33
N PRO A 292 16.51 0.89 7.91
CA PRO A 292 16.88 0.91 6.50
C PRO A 292 16.77 -0.50 5.90
N TYR A 293 15.66 -0.80 5.22
CA TYR A 293 15.45 -2.12 4.62
C TYR A 293 16.48 -2.46 3.54
N SER A 294 17.13 -3.60 3.68
CA SER A 294 18.32 -3.98 2.91
C SER A 294 18.00 -4.90 1.73
N THR A 295 18.93 -5.01 0.78
CA THR A 295 18.84 -5.98 -0.34
C THR A 295 18.69 -7.43 0.17
N ARG A 296 19.26 -7.75 1.35
CA ARG A 296 19.15 -9.06 1.98
C ARG A 296 17.70 -9.45 2.28
N GLU A 297 16.86 -8.52 2.75
CA GLU A 297 15.45 -8.82 3.01
C GLU A 297 14.70 -9.17 1.72
N VAL A 298 14.94 -8.40 0.66
CA VAL A 298 14.32 -8.65 -0.65
C VAL A 298 14.76 -10.00 -1.22
N VAL A 299 16.06 -10.34 -1.11
CA VAL A 299 16.58 -11.65 -1.50
C VAL A 299 15.93 -12.78 -0.69
N ASN A 300 15.70 -12.59 0.60
CA ASN A 300 15.02 -13.58 1.43
C ASN A 300 13.55 -13.76 1.01
N ILE A 301 12.84 -12.68 0.69
CA ILE A 301 11.47 -12.74 0.17
C ILE A 301 11.44 -13.53 -1.15
N VAL A 302 12.30 -13.18 -2.11
CA VAL A 302 12.34 -13.85 -3.42
C VAL A 302 12.75 -15.31 -3.31
N ARG A 303 13.74 -15.64 -2.46
CA ARG A 303 14.13 -17.03 -2.21
C ARG A 303 13.00 -17.83 -1.58
N HIS A 304 12.26 -17.23 -0.65
CA HIS A 304 11.10 -17.87 -0.03
C HIS A 304 9.99 -18.12 -1.06
N LEU A 305 9.69 -17.16 -1.93
CA LEU A 305 8.71 -17.33 -3.01
C LEU A 305 9.14 -18.39 -4.05
N GLN A 306 10.44 -18.50 -4.32
CA GLN A 306 11.01 -19.52 -5.19
C GLN A 306 10.84 -20.93 -4.60
N GLU A 307 11.11 -21.09 -3.30
CA GLU A 307 11.00 -22.37 -2.59
C GLU A 307 9.53 -22.76 -2.31
N PHE A 308 8.69 -21.77 -1.98
CA PHE A 308 7.28 -21.94 -1.61
C PHE A 308 6.34 -21.23 -2.59
N GLN A 309 6.24 -21.74 -3.81
CA GLN A 309 5.43 -21.17 -4.89
C GLN A 309 3.92 -21.05 -4.58
N GLY A 310 3.43 -21.75 -3.54
CA GLY A 310 2.04 -21.69 -3.08
C GLY A 310 1.76 -20.62 -2.02
N GLU A 311 2.79 -20.01 -1.42
CA GLU A 311 2.60 -18.90 -0.49
C GLU A 311 2.41 -17.56 -1.22
N SER A 312 1.62 -16.67 -0.60
CA SER A 312 1.32 -15.37 -1.19
C SER A 312 2.36 -14.31 -0.86
N LEU A 313 2.55 -13.37 -1.78
CA LEU A 313 3.46 -12.24 -1.60
C LEU A 313 3.12 -11.44 -0.32
N SER A 314 1.84 -11.17 -0.08
CA SER A 314 1.39 -10.42 1.09
C SER A 314 1.76 -11.09 2.42
N SER A 315 1.71 -12.43 2.48
CA SER A 315 2.09 -13.21 3.66
C SER A 315 3.59 -13.16 3.92
N VAL A 316 4.41 -13.38 2.87
CA VAL A 316 5.87 -13.36 3.00
C VAL A 316 6.37 -11.97 3.38
N VAL A 317 5.82 -10.93 2.75
CA VAL A 317 6.16 -9.54 3.03
C VAL A 317 5.74 -9.14 4.46
N ARG A 318 4.58 -9.61 4.95
CA ARG A 318 4.15 -9.36 6.33
C ARG A 318 5.14 -9.88 7.36
N ASN A 319 5.68 -11.09 7.16
CA ASN A 319 6.64 -11.68 8.09
C ASN A 319 7.91 -10.83 8.26
N VAL A 320 8.29 -10.05 7.22
CA VAL A 320 9.45 -9.15 7.30
C VAL A 320 9.13 -7.89 8.11
N PHE A 321 7.92 -7.34 7.97
CA PHE A 321 7.50 -6.09 8.61
C PHE A 321 6.82 -6.25 9.98
N ASP A 322 6.58 -7.49 10.45
CA ASP A 322 5.89 -7.73 11.74
C ASP A 322 6.60 -7.10 12.94
N PHE A 323 7.92 -6.90 12.87
CA PHE A 323 8.70 -6.22 13.91
C PHE A 323 8.37 -4.72 14.01
N ASP A 324 7.92 -4.08 12.93
CA ASP A 324 7.62 -2.64 12.88
C ASP A 324 6.17 -2.33 13.30
N ARG A 325 5.35 -3.37 13.52
CA ARG A 325 3.94 -3.26 13.91
C ARG A 325 3.71 -2.56 15.26
N TYR A 326 4.76 -2.41 16.08
CA TYR A 326 4.67 -1.71 17.37
C TYR A 326 4.53 -0.19 17.22
N SER A 327 4.92 0.38 16.07
CA SER A 327 4.71 1.80 15.76
C SER A 327 3.62 1.95 14.71
N ARG A 328 2.49 2.55 15.10
CA ARG A 328 1.37 2.79 14.19
C ARG A 328 1.74 3.73 13.04
N GLU A 329 2.53 4.77 13.32
CA GLU A 329 2.98 5.75 12.32
C GLU A 329 3.87 5.10 11.25
N VAL A 330 4.82 4.25 11.69
CA VAL A 330 5.68 3.51 10.77
C VAL A 330 4.85 2.49 9.99
N GLN A 331 3.94 1.79 10.65
CA GLN A 331 3.05 0.83 9.99
C GLN A 331 2.18 1.49 8.91
N GLU A 332 1.60 2.66 9.17
CA GLU A 332 0.81 3.42 8.19
C GLU A 332 1.68 3.82 7.00
N THR A 333 2.89 4.32 7.24
CA THR A 333 3.87 4.68 6.20
C THR A 333 4.30 3.47 5.37
N LEU A 334 4.52 2.32 6.00
CA LEU A 334 4.88 1.06 5.33
C LEU A 334 3.75 0.58 4.43
N ILE A 335 2.52 0.53 4.97
CA ILE A 335 1.34 0.09 4.22
C ILE A 335 1.10 1.02 3.03
N GLU A 336 1.18 2.34 3.22
CA GLU A 336 1.04 3.33 2.15
C GLU A 336 2.07 3.11 1.03
N THR A 337 3.34 2.90 1.40
CA THR A 337 4.41 2.65 0.42
C THR A 337 4.19 1.34 -0.33
N LEU A 338 3.83 0.27 0.37
CA LEU A 338 3.56 -1.03 -0.24
C LEU A 338 2.32 -0.98 -1.16
N HIS A 339 1.27 -0.27 -0.76
CA HIS A 339 0.08 -0.06 -1.57
C HIS A 339 0.38 0.75 -2.82
N LYS A 340 1.19 1.82 -2.71
CA LYS A 340 1.64 2.63 -3.85
C LYS A 340 2.30 1.78 -4.94
N HIS A 341 3.09 0.79 -4.57
CA HIS A 341 3.78 -0.14 -5.49
C HIS A 341 3.01 -1.42 -5.80
N GLY A 342 1.72 -1.51 -5.44
CA GLY A 342 0.85 -2.61 -5.81
C GLY A 342 1.08 -3.92 -5.05
N ILE A 343 1.56 -3.83 -3.80
CA ILE A 343 1.69 -4.97 -2.87
C ILE A 343 0.50 -4.92 -1.91
N PRO A 344 -0.50 -5.83 -2.05
CA PRO A 344 -1.74 -5.76 -1.29
C PRO A 344 -1.56 -6.27 0.15
N MET A 345 -1.18 -5.37 1.05
CA MET A 345 -1.09 -5.63 2.48
C MET A 345 -2.40 -5.34 3.20
N GLY A 346 -2.95 -6.34 3.91
CA GLY A 346 -4.19 -6.20 4.68
C GLY A 346 -5.48 -6.37 3.87
N ALA A 347 -5.39 -6.65 2.56
CA ALA A 347 -6.53 -7.02 1.74
C ALA A 347 -7.01 -8.45 2.05
N ASN A 348 -8.33 -8.64 2.11
CA ASN A 348 -8.94 -9.98 2.17
C ASN A 348 -9.33 -10.41 0.75
N PRO A 349 -9.13 -11.68 0.34
CA PRO A 349 -9.62 -12.18 -0.95
C PRO A 349 -11.13 -11.94 -1.21
N SER A 350 -11.93 -11.77 -0.15
CA SER A 350 -13.36 -11.46 -0.24
C SER A 350 -13.67 -9.98 -0.52
N ASN A 351 -12.69 -9.07 -0.43
CA ASN A 351 -12.89 -7.63 -0.64
C ASN A 351 -12.95 -7.27 -2.13
N ILE A 352 -14.01 -7.73 -2.80
CA ILE A 352 -14.29 -7.46 -4.21
C ILE A 352 -15.47 -6.48 -4.28
N ASN A 353 -15.21 -5.29 -4.82
CA ASN A 353 -16.16 -4.18 -4.95
C ASN A 353 -16.35 -3.86 -6.44
N LEU A 354 -16.94 -4.79 -7.19
CA LEU A 354 -17.34 -4.55 -8.59
C LEU A 354 -18.72 -3.88 -8.65
N ALA A 355 -18.94 -3.11 -9.70
CA ALA A 355 -20.23 -2.47 -9.97
C ALA A 355 -21.33 -3.52 -10.14
N LYS A 356 -22.53 -3.18 -9.65
CA LYS A 356 -23.69 -4.04 -9.78
C LYS A 356 -24.08 -4.18 -11.26
N GLU A 357 -24.33 -5.42 -11.68
CA GLU A 357 -24.86 -5.71 -13.01
C GLU A 357 -26.38 -5.55 -13.03
N PHE A 358 -26.87 -4.92 -14.09
CA PHE A 358 -28.28 -4.76 -14.42
C PHE A 358 -28.56 -5.48 -15.74
N PRO A 359 -29.74 -6.09 -15.92
CA PRO A 359 -30.13 -6.64 -17.21
C PRO A 359 -30.32 -5.50 -18.22
N LEU A 360 -29.78 -5.66 -19.42
CA LEU A 360 -30.06 -4.74 -20.52
C LEU A 360 -31.53 -4.95 -20.99
N PRO A 361 -32.30 -3.89 -21.30
CA PRO A 361 -33.64 -4.05 -21.85
C PRO A 361 -33.64 -4.91 -23.10
N PRO A 362 -34.72 -5.65 -23.41
CA PRO A 362 -34.78 -6.45 -24.62
C PRO A 362 -34.64 -5.55 -25.87
N MET A 363 -33.91 -6.05 -26.86
CA MET A 363 -33.71 -5.36 -28.13
C MET A 363 -35.04 -5.26 -28.89
N GLU A 364 -35.39 -4.06 -29.35
CA GLU A 364 -36.58 -3.80 -30.16
C GLU A 364 -36.21 -3.47 -31.61
N HIS A 365 -36.98 -3.98 -32.57
CA HIS A 365 -36.88 -3.55 -33.96
C HIS A 365 -37.59 -2.19 -34.12
N ALA A 366 -36.80 -1.14 -34.30
CA ALA A 366 -37.23 0.26 -34.34
C ALA A 366 -37.91 0.67 -35.65
N GLY A 367 -37.52 0.00 -36.74
CA GLY A 367 -37.86 0.39 -38.11
C GLY A 367 -36.70 0.16 -39.06
N SER A 368 -36.76 0.82 -40.21
CA SER A 368 -35.73 0.73 -41.25
C SER A 368 -35.37 2.07 -41.87
N TRP A 369 -34.12 2.14 -42.36
CA TRP A 369 -33.62 3.23 -43.20
C TRP A 369 -33.54 2.78 -44.65
N THR A 370 -34.16 3.53 -45.54
CA THR A 370 -33.99 3.34 -46.98
C THR A 370 -33.41 4.60 -47.60
N THR A 371 -32.26 4.49 -48.27
CA THR A 371 -31.65 5.66 -48.91
C THR A 371 -32.40 6.01 -50.19
N LEU A 372 -32.93 7.23 -50.27
CA LEU A 372 -33.70 7.67 -51.43
C LEU A 372 -32.76 8.07 -52.57
N HIS A 373 -32.69 7.19 -53.57
CA HIS A 373 -31.98 7.44 -54.81
C HIS A 373 -32.91 8.20 -55.78
N SER A 374 -32.98 9.53 -55.65
CA SER A 374 -33.69 10.35 -56.64
C SER A 374 -33.06 10.20 -58.03
N ARG A 375 -33.86 10.29 -59.11
CA ARG A 375 -33.38 10.20 -60.52
C ARG A 375 -32.34 11.26 -60.92
N GLY A 376 -31.99 12.19 -60.02
CA GLY A 376 -30.80 13.03 -60.08
C GLY A 376 -30.14 13.13 -58.69
N PRO A 377 -28.83 12.87 -58.55
CA PRO A 377 -28.10 13.07 -57.30
C PRO A 377 -27.94 14.56 -56.99
N THR A 378 -28.29 14.99 -55.76
CA THR A 378 -28.05 16.38 -55.31
C THR A 378 -26.56 16.55 -55.06
N ARG A 379 -25.89 17.26 -55.96
CA ARG A 379 -24.44 17.44 -55.90
C ARG A 379 -24.09 18.65 -55.05
N VAL A 380 -23.23 18.46 -54.06
CA VAL A 380 -22.72 19.56 -53.25
C VAL A 380 -21.44 20.07 -53.90
N PRO A 381 -21.34 21.37 -54.23
CA PRO A 381 -20.10 21.93 -54.75
C PRO A 381 -19.02 21.89 -53.66
N VAL A 382 -17.82 21.43 -54.04
CA VAL A 382 -16.66 21.35 -53.16
C VAL A 382 -15.59 22.29 -53.70
N GLU A 383 -15.14 23.22 -52.87
CA GLU A 383 -14.06 24.15 -53.19
C GLU A 383 -12.76 23.69 -52.53
N GLN A 384 -11.70 23.50 -53.31
CA GLN A 384 -10.38 23.17 -52.78
C GLN A 384 -9.54 24.42 -52.55
N ARG A 385 -8.89 24.49 -51.37
CA ARG A 385 -8.01 25.57 -50.93
C ARG A 385 -6.75 24.99 -50.34
N TYR A 386 -5.63 25.71 -50.45
CA TYR A 386 -4.37 25.33 -49.80
C TYR A 386 -4.15 26.22 -48.57
N LEU A 387 -3.95 25.59 -47.42
CA LEU A 387 -3.67 26.24 -46.16
C LEU A 387 -2.18 26.55 -46.06
N ARG A 388 -1.83 27.75 -45.59
CA ARG A 388 -0.44 28.12 -45.32
C ARG A 388 -0.18 28.04 -43.81
N PRO A 389 0.48 26.97 -43.31
CA PRO A 389 0.81 26.88 -41.89
C PRO A 389 1.76 28.02 -41.50
N LYS A 390 1.56 28.57 -40.30
CA LYS A 390 2.49 29.54 -39.71
C LYS A 390 3.79 28.84 -39.30
N PRO A 391 4.92 29.55 -39.17
CA PRO A 391 6.16 28.94 -38.69
C PRO A 391 5.97 28.33 -37.30
N ALA A 392 6.62 27.20 -37.06
CA ALA A 392 6.58 26.50 -35.79
C ALA A 392 7.12 27.38 -34.65
N VAL A 393 6.39 27.45 -33.54
CA VAL A 393 6.75 28.20 -32.35
C VAL A 393 7.19 27.23 -31.27
N ALA A 394 8.37 27.44 -30.69
CA ALA A 394 8.85 26.65 -29.55
C ALA A 394 8.02 26.97 -28.30
N LEU A 395 7.46 25.93 -27.67
CA LEU A 395 6.68 26.06 -26.46
C LEU A 395 7.55 25.94 -25.21
N ARG A 396 7.15 26.61 -24.13
CA ARG A 396 7.76 26.44 -22.81
C ARG A 396 7.41 25.05 -22.27
N ARG A 397 8.42 24.34 -21.79
CA ARG A 397 8.33 22.98 -21.26
C ARG A 397 8.78 22.92 -19.81
N TYR A 398 7.99 22.22 -19.00
CA TYR A 398 8.35 21.84 -17.65
C TYR A 398 8.11 20.35 -17.46
N GLN A 399 8.82 19.74 -16.51
CA GLN A 399 8.67 18.34 -16.17
C GLN A 399 8.42 18.26 -14.66
N HIS A 400 7.38 17.54 -14.29
CA HIS A 400 7.00 17.33 -12.90
C HIS A 400 7.03 15.84 -12.60
N ASN A 401 7.29 15.49 -11.34
CA ASN A 401 7.12 14.12 -10.88
C ASN A 401 5.63 13.84 -10.70
N LEU A 402 5.21 12.64 -11.09
CA LEU A 402 3.82 12.22 -11.01
C LEU A 402 3.75 10.89 -10.26
N ASP A 403 3.08 10.90 -9.10
CA ASP A 403 2.89 9.70 -8.31
C ASP A 403 1.72 8.87 -8.85
N ARG A 404 1.99 7.60 -9.14
CA ARG A 404 0.97 6.59 -9.43
C ARG A 404 0.44 5.99 -8.14
N VAL A 405 -0.88 5.86 -8.03
CA VAL A 405 -1.52 5.13 -6.93
C VAL A 405 -2.29 3.94 -7.48
N GLU A 406 -1.99 2.75 -6.96
CA GLU A 406 -2.70 1.50 -7.29
C GLU A 406 -4.02 1.42 -6.51
N ALA A 407 -5.15 1.52 -7.20
CA ALA A 407 -6.48 1.52 -6.58
C ALA A 407 -6.85 0.15 -5.99
N ARG A 408 -6.26 -0.94 -6.53
CA ARG A 408 -6.55 -2.33 -6.14
C ARG A 408 -5.72 -2.84 -4.95
N ALA A 409 -5.04 -1.96 -4.22
CA ALA A 409 -4.17 -2.38 -3.12
C ALA A 409 -4.95 -2.97 -1.92
N THR A 410 -6.16 -2.46 -1.65
CA THR A 410 -6.99 -2.87 -0.48
C THR A 410 -8.23 -3.67 -0.85
N SER A 411 -8.86 -3.33 -1.98
CA SER A 411 -10.02 -4.03 -2.52
C SER A 411 -9.95 -4.07 -4.04
N PHE A 412 -10.43 -5.15 -4.63
CA PHE A 412 -10.49 -5.26 -6.09
C PHE A 412 -11.72 -4.53 -6.64
N SER A 413 -11.53 -3.64 -7.62
CA SER A 413 -12.59 -2.92 -8.35
C SER A 413 -12.18 -2.70 -9.81
N GLU A 414 -13.07 -2.18 -10.65
CA GLU A 414 -12.80 -1.87 -12.05
C GLU A 414 -11.70 -0.81 -12.23
N MET A 415 -11.48 0.05 -11.24
CA MET A 415 -10.39 1.03 -11.26
C MET A 415 -9.04 0.32 -11.01
N GLN A 416 -8.09 0.49 -11.93
CA GLN A 416 -6.74 -0.06 -11.79
C GLN A 416 -5.85 0.86 -10.98
N SER A 417 -5.66 2.08 -11.47
CA SER A 417 -4.77 3.08 -10.87
C SER A 417 -5.22 4.50 -11.20
N TYR A 418 -4.72 5.45 -10.43
CA TYR A 418 -5.00 6.87 -10.64
C TYR A 418 -3.77 7.75 -10.37
N TRP A 419 -3.81 8.96 -10.93
CA TRP A 419 -2.78 10.00 -10.82
C TRP A 419 -3.44 11.35 -10.58
N SER A 420 -2.73 12.25 -9.89
CA SER A 420 -3.17 13.63 -9.67
C SER A 420 -2.30 14.59 -10.48
N VAL A 421 -2.88 15.20 -11.51
CA VAL A 421 -2.14 16.13 -12.38
C VAL A 421 -1.88 17.44 -11.63
N PRO A 422 -0.63 17.95 -11.57
CA PRO A 422 -0.30 19.19 -10.90
C PRO A 422 -0.62 20.40 -11.80
N PHE A 423 -1.90 20.76 -11.93
CA PHE A 423 -2.31 21.94 -12.71
C PHE A 423 -2.57 23.18 -11.85
N HIS A 424 -2.55 24.36 -12.48
CA HIS A 424 -2.65 25.66 -11.82
C HIS A 424 -4.02 25.90 -11.16
N GLU A 425 -4.05 26.69 -10.09
CA GLU A 425 -5.25 26.92 -9.26
C GLU A 425 -6.49 27.42 -10.02
N ASN A 426 -6.32 28.08 -11.18
CA ASN A 426 -7.43 28.61 -11.99
C ASN A 426 -7.74 27.78 -13.24
N SER A 427 -7.01 26.70 -13.46
CA SER A 427 -7.17 25.85 -14.64
C SER A 427 -8.42 24.98 -14.54
N ILE A 428 -9.03 24.74 -15.70
CA ILE A 428 -10.23 23.93 -15.87
C ILE A 428 -9.92 22.86 -16.91
N ILE A 429 -10.24 21.59 -16.63
CA ILE A 429 -10.05 20.51 -17.59
C ILE A 429 -10.92 20.75 -18.84
N ALA A 430 -10.27 20.73 -20.02
CA ALA A 430 -10.88 21.05 -21.31
C ALA A 430 -10.87 19.88 -22.29
N GLY A 431 -9.89 18.95 -22.19
CA GLY A 431 -9.77 17.83 -23.11
C GLY A 431 -8.98 16.66 -22.53
N LEU A 432 -9.28 15.47 -23.04
CA LEU A 432 -8.57 14.22 -22.78
C LEU A 432 -8.45 13.46 -24.10
N THR A 433 -7.25 12.97 -24.41
CA THR A 433 -7.04 11.99 -25.48
C THR A 433 -5.88 11.06 -25.14
N VAL A 434 -5.84 9.91 -25.79
CA VAL A 434 -4.78 8.90 -25.63
C VAL A 434 -4.15 8.65 -27.00
N SER A 435 -2.82 8.71 -27.09
CA SER A 435 -2.08 8.22 -28.24
C SER A 435 -1.72 6.76 -27.97
N LYS A 436 -2.33 5.84 -28.73
CA LYS A 436 -2.24 4.40 -28.52
C LYS A 436 -0.84 3.88 -28.91
N SER A 437 -0.29 3.00 -28.09
CA SER A 437 0.97 2.29 -28.37
C SER A 437 0.76 1.09 -29.30
N ASP A 438 1.82 0.70 -30.02
CA ASP A 438 1.81 -0.49 -30.90
C ASP A 438 1.81 -1.82 -30.12
N THR A 439 2.14 -1.79 -28.83
CA THR A 439 2.34 -2.97 -27.99
C THR A 439 1.05 -3.50 -27.34
N ASN A 440 -0.10 -2.87 -27.61
CA ASN A 440 -1.38 -3.13 -26.93
C ASN A 440 -1.26 -3.11 -25.39
N ASN A 441 -0.34 -2.29 -24.87
CA ASN A 441 -0.11 -2.16 -23.45
C ASN A 441 -0.56 -0.77 -22.99
N PRO A 442 -1.63 -0.64 -22.17
CA PRO A 442 -2.14 0.66 -21.74
C PRO A 442 -1.13 1.44 -20.90
N LEU A 443 -0.11 0.76 -20.35
CA LEU A 443 0.95 1.39 -19.58
C LEU A 443 1.98 2.14 -20.43
N GLU A 444 2.02 1.85 -21.74
CA GLU A 444 2.90 2.51 -22.72
C GLU A 444 2.15 3.54 -23.57
N ASP A 445 0.82 3.63 -23.42
CA ASP A 445 0.01 4.65 -24.06
C ASP A 445 0.35 6.06 -23.51
N MET A 446 0.35 7.06 -24.39
CA MET A 446 0.56 8.46 -23.97
C MET A 446 -0.77 9.13 -23.68
N ILE A 447 -1.02 9.47 -22.42
CA ILE A 447 -2.22 10.15 -21.98
C ILE A 447 -1.99 11.67 -22.01
N HIS A 448 -2.87 12.38 -22.71
CA HIS A 448 -2.80 13.82 -22.89
C HIS A 448 -4.02 14.52 -22.27
N VAL A 449 -3.78 15.40 -21.30
CA VAL A 449 -4.80 16.20 -20.60
C VAL A 449 -4.60 17.67 -20.96
N LEU A 450 -5.66 18.29 -21.49
CA LEU A 450 -5.66 19.71 -21.83
C LEU A 450 -6.42 20.50 -20.77
N THR A 451 -5.81 21.56 -20.24
CA THR A 451 -6.49 22.53 -19.38
C THR A 451 -6.80 23.81 -20.15
N SER A 452 -7.77 24.57 -19.69
CA SER A 452 -8.08 25.93 -20.13
C SER A 452 -7.93 26.90 -18.95
N ASN A 453 -7.60 28.16 -19.26
CA ASN A 453 -7.37 29.23 -18.27
C ASN A 453 -6.26 28.92 -17.23
N PRO A 454 -4.98 28.84 -17.62
CA PRO A 454 -4.43 28.95 -18.99
C PRO A 454 -4.50 27.63 -19.79
N LEU A 455 -4.36 27.75 -21.11
CA LEU A 455 -4.29 26.65 -22.06
C LEU A 455 -2.93 25.94 -21.96
N ILE A 456 -2.92 24.77 -21.32
CA ILE A 456 -1.72 23.96 -21.06
C ILE A 456 -2.03 22.51 -21.42
N LEU A 457 -1.08 21.85 -22.09
CA LEU A 457 -1.13 20.43 -22.39
C LEU A 457 -0.22 19.68 -21.42
N TYR A 458 -0.79 18.74 -20.69
CA TYR A 458 -0.07 17.78 -19.86
C TYR A 458 0.00 16.44 -20.56
N SER A 459 1.19 15.86 -20.69
CA SER A 459 1.40 14.57 -21.35
C SER A 459 2.15 13.62 -20.42
N MET A 460 1.61 12.42 -20.21
CA MET A 460 2.19 11.41 -19.32
C MET A 460 2.14 10.02 -19.95
N MET A 461 3.11 9.19 -19.59
CA MET A 461 3.09 7.75 -19.84
C MET A 461 2.79 7.05 -18.50
N PRO A 462 1.77 6.18 -18.39
CA PRO A 462 1.40 5.56 -17.12
C PRO A 462 2.47 4.68 -16.46
N SER A 463 3.44 4.18 -17.24
CA SER A 463 4.60 3.44 -16.72
C SER A 463 5.72 4.33 -16.19
N GLY A 464 5.75 5.62 -16.56
CA GLY A 464 6.77 6.57 -16.17
C GLY A 464 6.42 7.37 -14.92
N ASP A 465 7.45 7.96 -14.29
CA ASP A 465 7.32 8.69 -13.02
C ASP A 465 7.14 10.21 -13.21
N GLY A 466 6.93 10.66 -14.45
CA GLY A 466 6.93 12.08 -14.79
C GLY A 466 5.83 12.50 -15.77
N ILE A 467 5.42 13.76 -15.66
CA ILE A 467 4.46 14.42 -16.54
C ILE A 467 5.09 15.65 -17.17
N GLN A 468 4.91 15.78 -18.48
CA GLN A 468 5.40 16.91 -19.26
C GLN A 468 4.31 17.99 -19.35
N GLU A 469 4.66 19.22 -19.01
CA GLU A 469 3.80 20.41 -19.13
C GLU A 469 4.23 21.26 -20.33
N LEU A 470 3.29 21.57 -21.23
CA LEU A 470 3.47 22.37 -22.44
C LEU A 470 2.52 23.56 -22.47
N PHE A 471 3.04 24.78 -22.44
CA PHE A 471 2.23 26.01 -22.45
C PHE A 471 1.78 26.39 -23.88
N VAL A 472 0.49 26.31 -24.17
CA VAL A 472 -0.09 26.56 -25.53
C VAL A 472 -0.81 27.91 -25.64
N GLN A 473 -1.15 28.55 -24.51
CA GLN A 473 -1.95 29.79 -24.43
C GLN A 473 -1.51 30.94 -25.35
N ILE A 474 -0.22 31.03 -25.69
CA ILE A 474 0.35 32.14 -26.49
C ILE A 474 -0.26 32.19 -27.91
N MET A 475 -0.88 31.10 -28.39
CA MET A 475 -1.30 30.96 -29.79
C MET A 475 -2.82 31.13 -30.02
N ILE A 476 -3.63 31.30 -28.97
CA ILE A 476 -5.10 31.40 -29.10
C ILE A 476 -5.65 32.65 -28.41
N SER A 477 -6.35 33.51 -29.16
CA SER A 477 -7.15 34.60 -28.62
C SER A 477 -8.57 34.10 -28.31
N HIS A 478 -8.94 34.09 -27.03
CA HIS A 478 -10.29 33.69 -26.61
C HIS A 478 -11.31 34.79 -26.92
N GLN A 479 -12.49 34.41 -27.41
CA GLN A 479 -13.60 35.36 -27.55
C GLN A 479 -14.15 35.74 -26.16
N ARG A 480 -14.29 37.03 -25.88
CA ARG A 480 -14.82 37.52 -24.59
C ARG A 480 -16.26 37.06 -24.41
N GLY A 481 -16.54 36.31 -23.34
CA GLY A 481 -17.88 35.83 -22.98
C GLY A 481 -18.24 34.44 -23.50
N ALA A 482 -17.43 33.84 -24.38
CA ALA A 482 -17.61 32.46 -24.82
C ALA A 482 -16.84 31.49 -23.92
N ARG A 483 -17.42 30.31 -23.63
CA ARG A 483 -16.70 29.22 -22.96
C ARG A 483 -15.80 28.54 -24.00
N PRO A 484 -14.47 28.57 -23.86
CA PRO A 484 -13.57 27.91 -24.82
C PRO A 484 -13.85 26.42 -24.84
N GLN A 485 -14.02 25.87 -26.03
CA GLN A 485 -14.21 24.45 -26.26
C GLN A 485 -13.07 23.97 -27.11
N CYS A 486 -12.41 22.92 -26.66
CA CYS A 486 -11.22 22.39 -27.31
C CYS A 486 -11.42 20.90 -27.57
N THR A 487 -11.14 20.49 -28.79
CA THR A 487 -11.07 19.08 -29.16
C THR A 487 -9.62 18.73 -29.47
N LEU A 488 -9.12 17.68 -28.84
CA LEU A 488 -7.75 17.19 -28.96
C LEU A 488 -7.79 15.78 -29.57
N ALA A 489 -6.96 15.53 -30.57
CA ALA A 489 -6.85 14.22 -31.21
C ALA A 489 -5.40 13.92 -31.60
N PRO A 490 -4.91 12.68 -31.41
CA PRO A 490 -3.59 12.28 -31.85
C PRO A 490 -3.54 12.11 -33.38
N LEU A 491 -2.38 12.36 -33.97
CA LEU A 491 -2.14 12.18 -35.41
C LEU A 491 -1.36 10.89 -35.64
N SER A 492 -2.05 9.74 -35.74
CA SER A 492 -1.45 8.37 -35.79
C SER A 492 -0.42 8.13 -34.65
N ASN A 493 0.34 7.03 -34.65
CA ASN A 493 1.24 6.58 -33.56
C ASN A 493 2.50 7.48 -33.37
N THR A 494 2.34 8.80 -33.43
CA THR A 494 3.40 9.80 -33.37
C THR A 494 3.24 10.71 -32.15
N THR A 495 4.28 11.46 -31.82
CA THR A 495 4.28 12.48 -30.75
C THR A 495 3.46 13.73 -31.10
N THR A 496 2.73 13.73 -32.22
CA THR A 496 2.03 14.90 -32.75
C THR A 496 0.52 14.84 -32.50
N LEU A 497 -0.04 15.95 -32.03
CA LEU A 497 -1.44 16.10 -31.67
C LEU A 497 -2.07 17.25 -32.47
N LEU A 498 -3.32 17.08 -32.87
CA LEU A 498 -4.15 18.12 -33.44
C LEU A 498 -5.07 18.69 -32.35
N LEU A 499 -4.93 19.99 -32.10
CA LEU A 499 -5.79 20.75 -31.19
C LEU A 499 -6.66 21.70 -32.01
N HIS A 500 -7.97 21.58 -31.85
CA HIS A 500 -8.96 22.49 -32.44
C HIS A 500 -9.65 23.29 -31.35
N GLU A 501 -9.67 24.61 -31.49
CA GLU A 501 -10.49 25.48 -30.64
C GLU A 501 -11.76 25.87 -31.40
N GLU A 502 -12.90 25.41 -30.86
CA GLU A 502 -14.19 25.35 -31.53
C GLU A 502 -14.86 26.73 -31.71
N THR A 503 -14.52 27.71 -30.87
CA THR A 503 -15.17 29.04 -30.90
C THR A 503 -14.48 30.02 -31.85
N SER A 504 -13.15 29.93 -31.97
CA SER A 504 -12.32 30.72 -32.90
C SER A 504 -12.05 29.98 -34.22
N ASN A 505 -12.43 28.71 -34.32
CA ASN A 505 -12.12 27.83 -35.45
C ASN A 505 -10.62 27.81 -35.81
N THR A 506 -9.76 27.71 -34.80
CA THR A 506 -8.31 27.67 -34.97
C THR A 506 -7.79 26.24 -34.83
N LEU A 507 -7.00 25.78 -35.79
CA LEU A 507 -6.26 24.50 -35.70
C LEU A 507 -4.80 24.72 -35.31
N LEU A 508 -4.32 23.90 -34.40
CA LEU A 508 -2.94 23.84 -33.92
C LEU A 508 -2.40 22.42 -34.03
N LEU A 509 -1.25 22.27 -34.67
CA LEU A 509 -0.48 21.04 -34.68
C LEU A 509 0.59 21.14 -33.59
N LEU A 510 0.51 20.29 -32.58
CA LEU A 510 1.39 20.26 -31.41
C LEU A 510 2.30 19.04 -31.49
N ASP A 511 3.62 19.23 -31.49
CA ASP A 511 4.58 18.14 -31.33
C ASP A 511 5.03 18.09 -29.88
N THR A 512 4.71 17.03 -29.15
CA THR A 512 5.06 16.86 -27.73
C THR A 512 6.54 16.49 -27.52
N GLY A 513 7.13 15.76 -28.47
CA GLY A 513 8.55 15.37 -28.44
C GLY A 513 9.45 16.56 -28.74
N LEU A 514 9.18 17.26 -29.84
CA LEU A 514 9.91 18.48 -30.20
C LEU A 514 9.41 19.73 -29.48
N GLY A 515 8.31 19.65 -28.71
CA GLY A 515 7.63 20.76 -28.00
C GLY A 515 7.52 22.03 -28.82
N GLN A 516 6.97 21.87 -30.01
CA GLN A 516 6.71 22.93 -30.97
C GLN A 516 5.22 22.94 -31.30
N ALA A 517 4.71 24.11 -31.68
CA ALA A 517 3.33 24.27 -32.12
C ALA A 517 3.26 25.05 -33.42
N THR A 518 2.43 24.58 -34.34
CA THR A 518 2.20 25.18 -35.65
C THR A 518 0.72 25.53 -35.79
N SER A 519 0.42 26.81 -36.03
CA SER A 519 -0.96 27.26 -36.27
C SER A 519 -1.33 27.15 -37.75
N ILE A 520 -2.46 26.49 -38.00
CA ILE A 520 -3.04 26.29 -39.33
C ILE A 520 -4.29 27.17 -39.41
N PRO A 521 -4.21 28.36 -40.02
CA PRO A 521 -5.38 29.23 -40.19
C PRO A 521 -6.33 28.62 -41.23
N LEU A 522 -7.58 28.35 -40.83
CA LEU A 522 -8.63 27.81 -41.70
C LEU A 522 -9.31 28.88 -42.56
N GLN A 523 -9.41 30.10 -42.03
CA GLN A 523 -9.97 31.26 -42.73
C GLN A 523 -8.88 32.21 -43.22
N SER A 524 -9.19 32.97 -44.28
CA SER A 524 -8.32 34.06 -44.72
C SER A 524 -8.28 35.19 -43.68
N THR A 525 -7.17 35.92 -43.60
CA THR A 525 -7.01 37.05 -42.67
C THR A 525 -8.05 38.16 -42.89
N LEU A 526 -8.54 38.31 -44.13
CA LEU A 526 -9.59 39.26 -44.49
C LEU A 526 -10.96 38.80 -44.00
N GLU A 527 -11.30 37.52 -44.17
CA GLU A 527 -12.57 36.93 -43.68
C GLU A 527 -12.67 37.03 -42.15
N LEU A 528 -11.59 36.69 -41.44
CA LEU A 528 -11.51 36.82 -39.97
C LEU A 528 -11.73 38.27 -39.51
N ALA A 529 -11.17 39.25 -40.23
CA ALA A 529 -11.35 40.66 -39.92
C ALA A 529 -12.79 41.13 -40.17
N THR A 530 -13.43 40.69 -41.26
CA THR A 530 -14.83 40.97 -41.56
C THR A 530 -15.80 40.28 -40.59
N GLU A 531 -15.55 39.02 -40.21
CA GLU A 531 -16.36 38.31 -39.20
C GLU A 531 -16.18 38.95 -37.81
N SER A 532 -14.96 39.31 -37.43
CA SER A 532 -14.72 40.05 -36.18
C SER A 532 -15.43 41.41 -36.18
N PHE A 533 -15.38 42.14 -37.30
CA PHE A 533 -16.01 43.46 -37.43
C PHE A 533 -17.54 43.38 -37.40
N THR A 534 -18.12 42.40 -38.11
CA THR A 534 -19.58 42.17 -38.12
C THR A 534 -20.10 41.67 -36.77
N ARG A 535 -19.34 40.84 -36.05
CA ARG A 535 -19.66 40.41 -34.68
C ARG A 535 -19.60 41.56 -33.66
N THR A 536 -18.70 42.53 -33.84
CA THR A 536 -18.65 43.73 -32.98
C THR A 536 -19.79 44.72 -33.23
N LEU A 537 -20.45 44.66 -34.39
CA LEU A 537 -21.50 45.59 -34.82
C LEU A 537 -22.93 45.04 -34.70
N GLY A 538 -23.13 43.76 -34.39
CA GLY A 538 -24.48 43.17 -34.32
C GLY A 538 -24.58 41.77 -33.72
N ASN A 539 -25.81 41.47 -33.26
CA ASN A 539 -26.28 40.31 -32.49
C ASN A 539 -26.28 38.98 -33.31
N THR A 540 -25.18 38.64 -33.97
CA THR A 540 -25.04 37.38 -34.72
C THR A 540 -24.92 36.19 -33.76
N PRO A 541 -25.68 35.11 -33.94
CA PRO A 541 -25.59 33.94 -33.08
C PRO A 541 -24.19 33.31 -33.19
N ILE A 542 -23.59 33.01 -32.04
CA ILE A 542 -22.28 32.35 -31.97
C ILE A 542 -22.45 30.92 -32.51
N THR A 543 -22.02 30.67 -33.75
CA THR A 543 -21.91 29.30 -34.28
C THR A 543 -20.66 28.64 -33.73
N THR A 544 -20.74 27.33 -33.46
CA THR A 544 -19.63 26.55 -32.90
C THR A 544 -19.18 25.53 -33.94
N TRP A 545 -17.86 25.40 -34.10
CA TRP A 545 -17.26 24.43 -35.01
C TRP A 545 -16.93 23.16 -34.27
N HIS A 546 -17.24 21.99 -34.82
CA HIS A 546 -16.89 20.71 -34.21
C HIS A 546 -15.91 19.94 -35.10
N LEU A 547 -14.84 19.44 -34.48
CA LEU A 547 -13.87 18.54 -35.11
C LEU A 547 -14.30 17.08 -34.92
N LEU A 548 -14.32 16.33 -36.01
CA LEU A 548 -14.46 14.88 -36.03
C LEU A 548 -13.10 14.26 -36.36
N PRO A 549 -12.39 13.69 -35.37
CA PRO A 549 -11.05 13.16 -35.55
C PRO A 549 -11.01 11.70 -36.03
N GLN A 550 -12.16 11.05 -36.22
CA GLN A 550 -12.27 9.59 -36.47
C GLN A 550 -11.48 9.10 -37.70
N LEU A 551 -11.25 9.97 -38.69
CA LEU A 551 -10.48 9.63 -39.88
C LEU A 551 -8.96 9.82 -39.70
N LEU A 552 -8.49 10.43 -38.61
CA LEU A 552 -7.06 10.66 -38.35
C LEU A 552 -6.29 9.37 -38.05
N ASP A 553 -7.00 8.35 -37.56
CA ASP A 553 -6.41 7.03 -37.29
C ASP A 553 -6.15 6.24 -38.59
N PHE A 554 -6.96 6.47 -39.63
CA PHE A 554 -6.88 5.77 -40.93
C PHE A 554 -6.22 6.60 -42.04
N SER A 555 -6.26 7.93 -41.91
CA SER A 555 -5.83 8.90 -42.93
C SER A 555 -5.32 10.18 -42.26
N SER A 556 -4.74 11.13 -42.98
CA SER A 556 -4.34 12.43 -42.42
C SER A 556 -5.47 13.48 -42.41
N VAL A 557 -6.72 13.04 -42.50
CA VAL A 557 -7.88 13.91 -42.75
C VAL A 557 -8.68 14.18 -41.48
N ALA A 558 -8.90 15.45 -41.17
CA ALA A 558 -9.79 15.95 -40.14
C ALA A 558 -11.05 16.57 -40.77
N ILE A 559 -12.24 16.29 -40.23
CA ILE A 559 -13.49 16.91 -40.69
C ILE A 559 -13.94 17.93 -39.64
N LEU A 560 -14.24 19.15 -40.08
CA LEU A 560 -14.82 20.20 -39.26
C LEU A 560 -16.20 20.57 -39.81
N TYR A 561 -17.18 20.80 -38.93
CA TYR A 561 -18.49 21.27 -39.37
C TYR A 561 -19.03 22.36 -38.45
N GLU A 562 -19.85 23.24 -39.01
CA GLU A 562 -20.49 24.33 -38.30
C GLU A 562 -21.84 23.89 -37.70
N SER A 563 -21.90 23.74 -36.38
CA SER A 563 -23.13 23.38 -35.67
C SER A 563 -24.14 24.51 -35.69
N GLY A 564 -25.35 24.24 -36.19
CA GLY A 564 -26.37 25.26 -36.48
C GLY A 564 -26.09 26.08 -37.74
N GLY A 565 -24.97 25.84 -38.42
CA GLY A 565 -24.59 26.44 -39.70
C GLY A 565 -24.78 25.49 -40.87
N LYS A 566 -24.19 25.81 -42.02
CA LYS A 566 -24.31 25.03 -43.28
C LYS A 566 -22.98 24.52 -43.82
N ARG A 567 -21.86 24.88 -43.19
CA ARG A 567 -20.51 24.65 -43.72
C ARG A 567 -19.88 23.37 -43.15
N VAL A 568 -19.16 22.66 -44.01
CA VAL A 568 -18.28 21.55 -43.66
C VAL A 568 -16.92 21.78 -44.32
N GLU A 569 -15.85 21.58 -43.58
CA GLU A 569 -14.46 21.68 -44.03
C GLU A 569 -13.73 20.36 -43.81
N VAL A 570 -13.03 19.88 -44.83
CA VAL A 570 -12.26 18.63 -44.78
C VAL A 570 -10.81 19.00 -44.96
N VAL A 571 -9.99 18.81 -43.92
CA VAL A 571 -8.63 19.30 -43.85
C VAL A 571 -7.68 18.12 -43.83
N ASP A 572 -6.82 18.03 -44.83
CA ASP A 572 -5.68 17.12 -44.81
C ASP A 572 -4.49 17.81 -44.13
N VAL A 573 -4.14 17.30 -42.95
CA VAL A 573 -3.11 17.86 -42.07
C VAL A 573 -1.70 17.64 -42.62
N LYS A 574 -1.48 16.65 -43.50
CA LYS A 574 -0.17 16.38 -44.12
C LYS A 574 0.06 17.20 -45.38
N SER A 575 -0.93 17.30 -46.25
CA SER A 575 -0.83 18.09 -47.50
C SER A 575 -1.17 19.57 -47.30
N PHE A 576 -1.69 19.95 -46.14
CA PHE A 576 -2.23 21.28 -45.84
C PHE A 576 -3.25 21.74 -46.89
N SER A 577 -4.12 20.83 -47.33
CA SER A 577 -5.24 21.16 -48.21
C SER A 577 -6.56 21.12 -47.45
N ALA A 578 -7.46 22.04 -47.77
CA ALA A 578 -8.80 22.11 -47.21
C ALA A 578 -9.85 22.06 -48.32
N LEU A 579 -10.89 21.26 -48.13
CA LEU A 579 -12.05 21.18 -49.01
C LEU A 579 -13.25 21.75 -48.26
N SER A 580 -13.77 22.87 -48.73
CA SER A 580 -14.94 23.52 -48.14
C SER A 580 -16.19 23.17 -48.95
N MET A 581 -17.27 22.81 -48.26
CA MET A 581 -18.56 22.54 -48.88
C MET A 581 -19.70 23.19 -48.07
N THR A 582 -20.74 23.64 -48.76
CA THR A 582 -21.94 24.25 -48.14
C THR A 582 -23.16 23.39 -48.43
N LEU A 583 -23.77 22.87 -47.37
CA LEU A 583 -24.96 22.03 -47.45
C LEU A 583 -26.23 22.88 -47.62
N PRO A 584 -27.30 22.33 -48.23
CA PRO A 584 -28.53 23.09 -48.47
C PRO A 584 -29.33 23.39 -47.17
N PHE A 585 -29.12 22.60 -46.12
CA PHE A 585 -29.79 22.69 -44.82
C PHE A 585 -28.80 23.02 -43.70
N THR A 586 -29.33 23.38 -42.52
CA THR A 586 -28.53 23.62 -41.31
C THR A 586 -28.21 22.31 -40.60
N ILE A 587 -26.93 22.13 -40.25
CA ILE A 587 -26.39 20.90 -39.67
C ILE A 587 -26.69 20.88 -38.17
N ARG A 588 -27.29 19.79 -37.69
CA ARG A 588 -27.41 19.50 -36.25
C ARG A 588 -26.26 18.63 -35.76
N SER A 589 -25.98 17.54 -36.47
CA SER A 589 -24.85 16.66 -36.19
C SER A 589 -24.34 16.00 -37.47
N LEU A 590 -23.04 15.71 -37.50
CA LEU A 590 -22.38 15.00 -38.59
C LEU A 590 -21.56 13.86 -37.99
N HIS A 591 -21.66 12.68 -38.60
CA HIS A 591 -21.04 11.45 -38.12
C HIS A 591 -20.41 10.69 -39.28
N VAL A 592 -19.21 10.13 -39.07
CA VAL A 592 -18.51 9.34 -40.09
C VAL A 592 -18.95 7.88 -39.97
N ALA A 593 -19.68 7.37 -40.96
CA ALA A 593 -20.12 5.97 -41.00
C ALA A 593 -19.11 5.07 -41.73
N ALA A 594 -18.49 5.58 -42.78
CA ALA A 594 -17.36 5.00 -43.49
C ALA A 594 -16.47 6.13 -44.06
N VAL A 595 -15.28 5.77 -44.54
CA VAL A 595 -14.34 6.74 -45.16
C VAL A 595 -14.98 7.47 -46.35
N ASP A 596 -15.89 6.80 -47.05
CA ASP A 596 -16.59 7.28 -48.25
C ASP A 596 -18.05 7.68 -48.00
N LYS A 597 -18.60 7.49 -46.79
CA LYS A 597 -20.01 7.73 -46.45
C LYS A 597 -20.19 8.40 -45.08
N TRP A 598 -20.81 9.58 -45.06
CA TRP A 598 -21.06 10.37 -43.85
C TRP A 598 -22.56 10.54 -43.59
N LEU A 599 -22.97 10.32 -42.34
CA LEU A 599 -24.34 10.46 -41.88
C LEU A 599 -24.54 11.86 -41.28
N ILE A 600 -25.51 12.61 -41.81
CA ILE A 600 -25.78 13.99 -41.42
C ILE A 600 -27.22 14.10 -40.93
N GLN A 601 -27.42 14.71 -39.77
CA GLN A 601 -28.76 15.06 -39.27
C GLN A 601 -28.97 16.58 -39.39
N ASP A 602 -30.07 16.98 -40.02
CA ASP A 602 -30.43 18.39 -40.13
C ASP A 602 -31.11 18.93 -38.86
N SER A 603 -31.33 20.24 -38.79
CA SER A 603 -32.04 20.86 -37.65
C SER A 603 -33.51 20.45 -37.52
N SER A 604 -34.12 19.90 -38.58
CA SER A 604 -35.50 19.37 -38.55
C SER A 604 -35.56 17.92 -38.04
N GLY A 605 -34.41 17.26 -37.89
CA GLY A 605 -34.26 15.87 -37.46
C GLY A 605 -34.15 14.87 -38.61
N GLN A 606 -34.26 15.31 -39.88
CA GLN A 606 -34.12 14.48 -41.07
C GLN A 606 -32.67 14.03 -41.25
N LYS A 607 -32.49 12.78 -41.68
CA LYS A 607 -31.18 12.15 -41.88
C LYS A 607 -30.82 12.12 -43.36
N HIS A 608 -29.57 12.45 -43.67
CA HIS A 608 -29.02 12.45 -45.01
C HIS A 608 -27.71 11.66 -45.03
N LEU A 609 -27.45 10.96 -46.12
CA LEU A 609 -26.21 10.25 -46.38
C LEU A 609 -25.40 11.02 -47.44
N LEU A 610 -24.18 11.41 -47.11
CA LEU A 610 -23.24 12.01 -48.05
C LEU A 610 -22.25 10.93 -48.50
N SER A 611 -22.24 10.57 -49.78
CA SER A 611 -21.39 9.50 -50.34
C SER A 611 -20.40 10.01 -51.39
N LYS A 612 -19.32 9.27 -51.59
CA LYS A 612 -18.42 9.45 -52.74
C LYS A 612 -19.06 8.87 -54.01
N ARG A 613 -18.91 9.57 -55.13
CA ARG A 613 -19.35 9.06 -56.44
C ARG A 613 -18.32 8.13 -57.06
N ASN A 614 -17.06 8.56 -57.02
CA ASN A 614 -15.91 7.78 -57.46
C ASN A 614 -14.98 7.56 -56.26
N PRO A 615 -14.29 6.40 -56.17
CA PRO A 615 -13.28 6.17 -55.14
C PRO A 615 -12.18 7.24 -55.11
N GLU A 616 -11.85 7.79 -56.28
CA GLU A 616 -10.85 8.84 -56.50
C GLU A 616 -11.28 10.24 -56.03
N ASP A 617 -12.57 10.44 -55.72
CA ASP A 617 -13.01 11.75 -55.21
C ASP A 617 -12.39 12.00 -53.82
N PRO A 618 -11.89 13.22 -53.55
CA PRO A 618 -11.13 13.48 -52.33
C PRO A 618 -12.00 13.43 -51.07
N CYS A 619 -13.29 13.76 -51.17
CA CYS A 619 -14.26 13.62 -50.09
C CYS A 619 -15.67 13.29 -50.63
N PRO A 620 -16.58 12.75 -49.80
CA PRO A 620 -17.99 12.58 -50.16
C PRO A 620 -18.62 13.90 -50.63
N ASN A 621 -19.38 13.87 -51.73
CA ASN A 621 -19.94 15.07 -52.37
C ASN A 621 -21.34 14.87 -52.98
N VAL A 622 -21.90 13.66 -52.88
CA VAL A 622 -23.25 13.34 -53.34
C VAL A 622 -24.17 13.17 -52.14
N LEU A 623 -25.23 13.97 -52.09
CA LEU A 623 -26.18 13.97 -50.99
C LEU A 623 -27.42 13.15 -51.33
N HIS A 624 -27.74 12.19 -50.46
CA HIS A 624 -28.93 11.36 -50.49
C HIS A 624 -29.77 11.60 -49.24
N SER A 625 -31.10 11.68 -49.39
CA SER A 625 -32.00 11.72 -48.23
C SER A 625 -32.32 10.31 -47.76
N ILE A 626 -32.39 10.09 -46.45
CA ILE A 626 -32.77 8.79 -45.87
C ILE A 626 -34.25 8.85 -45.51
N ALA A 627 -35.05 7.93 -46.06
CA ALA A 627 -36.39 7.68 -45.57
C ALA A 627 -36.29 6.91 -44.25
N ASP A 628 -36.59 7.60 -43.15
CA ASP A 628 -36.50 7.07 -41.80
C ASP A 628 -37.89 6.67 -41.28
N SER A 629 -38.07 5.37 -41.02
CA SER A 629 -39.29 4.83 -40.41
C SER A 629 -39.15 4.59 -38.89
N SER A 630 -38.05 5.07 -38.27
CA SER A 630 -37.72 4.86 -36.85
C SER A 630 -37.80 6.16 -36.00
N PRO A 631 -39.01 6.63 -35.63
CA PRO A 631 -39.17 7.85 -34.83
C PRO A 631 -38.60 7.71 -33.41
N SER A 632 -38.39 6.49 -32.92
CA SER A 632 -37.89 6.16 -31.57
C SER A 632 -36.37 6.32 -31.39
N LEU A 633 -35.60 6.50 -32.47
CA LEU A 633 -34.14 6.61 -32.37
C LEU A 633 -33.69 7.99 -31.84
N GLY A 634 -34.50 9.05 -31.98
CA GLY A 634 -34.17 10.37 -31.46
C GLY A 634 -32.97 11.05 -32.14
N ALA A 635 -32.26 11.92 -31.40
CA ALA A 635 -31.10 12.64 -31.90
C ALA A 635 -29.82 11.80 -31.79
N LEU A 636 -29.03 11.75 -32.85
CA LEU A 636 -27.79 10.96 -32.91
C LEU A 636 -26.65 11.67 -32.18
N THR A 637 -26.05 10.98 -31.20
CA THR A 637 -24.92 11.49 -30.41
C THR A 637 -23.58 10.97 -30.91
N SER A 638 -23.50 9.72 -31.39
CA SER A 638 -22.29 9.16 -32.00
C SER A 638 -22.61 8.05 -33.00
N CYS A 639 -21.69 7.87 -33.96
CA CYS A 639 -21.60 6.71 -34.84
C CYS A 639 -20.18 6.17 -34.72
N PHE A 640 -20.04 4.87 -34.45
CA PHE A 640 -18.74 4.23 -34.36
C PHE A 640 -18.36 3.67 -35.74
N LEU A 641 -17.12 3.93 -36.17
CA LEU A 641 -16.64 3.64 -37.52
C LEU A 641 -16.36 2.14 -37.72
N GLU A 642 -15.88 1.47 -36.67
CA GLU A 642 -15.53 0.05 -36.69
C GLU A 642 -16.78 -0.83 -36.48
N PRO A 643 -16.98 -1.87 -37.32
CA PRO A 643 -18.00 -2.89 -37.08
C PRO A 643 -17.55 -3.90 -36.00
N LEU A 644 -18.51 -4.61 -35.41
CA LEU A 644 -18.25 -5.75 -34.55
C LEU A 644 -17.73 -6.95 -35.34
N GLU A 645 -16.92 -7.77 -34.69
CA GLU A 645 -16.62 -9.12 -35.19
C GLU A 645 -17.90 -9.97 -35.30
N SER A 646 -17.91 -10.89 -36.28
CA SER A 646 -19.10 -11.68 -36.60
C SER A 646 -19.65 -12.52 -35.43
N GLU A 647 -18.77 -12.97 -34.53
CA GLU A 647 -19.15 -13.74 -33.34
C GLU A 647 -19.86 -12.84 -32.32
N LEU A 648 -19.27 -11.68 -31.99
CA LEU A 648 -19.84 -10.70 -31.08
C LEU A 648 -21.15 -10.11 -31.60
N LEU A 649 -21.25 -9.87 -32.91
CA LEU A 649 -22.51 -9.46 -33.55
C LEU A 649 -23.61 -10.51 -33.37
N SER A 650 -23.25 -11.79 -33.58
CA SER A 650 -24.21 -12.89 -33.44
C SER A 650 -24.68 -13.04 -31.99
N GLN A 651 -23.79 -12.83 -31.02
CA GLN A 651 -24.14 -12.80 -29.59
C GLN A 651 -25.03 -11.59 -29.24
N ALA A 652 -24.72 -10.41 -29.78
CA ALA A 652 -25.47 -9.19 -29.53
C ALA A 652 -26.90 -9.22 -30.09
N ILE A 653 -27.10 -9.81 -31.28
CA ILE A 653 -28.44 -9.95 -31.89
C ILE A 653 -29.17 -11.22 -31.40
N GLY A 654 -28.42 -12.23 -30.95
CA GLY A 654 -28.94 -13.56 -30.64
C GLY A 654 -29.29 -14.38 -31.89
N GLN A 655 -28.76 -14.00 -33.07
CA GLN A 655 -28.98 -14.65 -34.35
C GLN A 655 -27.67 -14.67 -35.14
N GLN A 656 -27.41 -15.75 -35.90
CA GLN A 656 -26.27 -15.77 -36.82
C GLN A 656 -26.53 -14.82 -37.98
N LEU A 657 -25.81 -13.70 -38.00
CA LEU A 657 -25.98 -12.65 -38.99
C LEU A 657 -24.61 -12.21 -39.49
N SER A 658 -24.43 -12.17 -40.81
CA SER A 658 -23.18 -11.77 -41.47
C SER A 658 -23.45 -10.62 -42.44
N SER A 659 -23.95 -9.51 -41.89
CA SER A 659 -24.26 -8.31 -42.67
C SER A 659 -23.40 -7.12 -42.19
N PRO A 660 -23.06 -6.18 -43.09
CA PRO A 660 -22.41 -4.93 -42.70
C PRO A 660 -23.30 -4.19 -41.72
N HIS A 661 -22.73 -3.59 -40.68
CA HIS A 661 -23.52 -2.91 -39.65
C HIS A 661 -22.72 -1.79 -38.99
N ARG A 662 -23.44 -0.87 -38.31
CA ARG A 662 -22.83 0.17 -37.47
C ARG A 662 -23.57 0.32 -36.15
N ILE A 663 -22.80 0.59 -35.11
CA ILE A 663 -23.33 0.92 -33.79
C ILE A 663 -23.44 2.43 -33.68
N LEU A 664 -24.59 2.88 -33.20
CA LEU A 664 -24.95 4.25 -32.97
C LEU A 664 -25.31 4.46 -31.50
N SER A 665 -25.05 5.65 -30.99
CA SER A 665 -25.63 6.12 -29.73
C SER A 665 -26.66 7.21 -30.02
N SER A 666 -27.73 7.21 -29.24
CA SER A 666 -28.76 8.24 -29.34
C SER A 666 -29.21 8.74 -27.98
N SER A 667 -29.89 9.89 -27.98
CA SER A 667 -30.45 10.48 -26.76
C SER A 667 -31.57 9.65 -26.09
N GLN A 668 -32.07 8.62 -26.76
CA GLN A 668 -33.23 7.80 -26.33
C GLN A 668 -32.91 6.30 -26.24
N SER A 669 -31.66 5.90 -26.50
CA SER A 669 -31.25 4.49 -26.48
C SER A 669 -29.92 4.29 -25.75
N TYR A 670 -29.77 3.11 -25.13
CA TYR A 670 -28.48 2.64 -24.62
C TYR A 670 -27.52 2.35 -25.77
N ALA A 671 -28.00 1.73 -26.85
CA ALA A 671 -27.29 1.61 -28.11
C ALA A 671 -28.32 1.38 -29.22
N ALA A 672 -27.92 1.63 -30.45
CA ALA A 672 -28.66 1.23 -31.64
C ALA A 672 -27.72 0.55 -32.63
N LEU A 673 -28.19 -0.52 -33.25
CA LEU A 673 -27.48 -1.29 -34.25
C LEU A 673 -28.23 -1.17 -35.57
N VAL A 674 -27.53 -0.67 -36.59
CA VAL A 674 -28.09 -0.56 -37.94
C VAL A 674 -27.48 -1.64 -38.81
N VAL A 675 -28.29 -2.62 -39.18
CA VAL A 675 -27.91 -3.78 -39.99
C VAL A 675 -28.12 -3.48 -41.48
N GLY A 676 -27.13 -3.81 -42.30
CA GLY A 676 -27.02 -3.46 -43.71
C GLY A 676 -26.26 -2.16 -43.98
N PHE A 677 -26.08 -1.31 -42.98
CA PHE A 677 -25.42 -0.02 -43.13
C PHE A 677 -23.91 -0.10 -42.81
N PRO A 678 -23.01 0.55 -43.56
CA PRO A 678 -23.29 1.54 -44.59
C PRO A 678 -23.34 1.00 -46.02
N ASP A 679 -23.14 -0.30 -46.26
CA ASP A 679 -22.83 -0.81 -47.62
C ASP A 679 -24.06 -1.21 -48.45
N LEU A 680 -25.16 -1.64 -47.82
CA LEU A 680 -26.38 -2.10 -48.51
C LEU A 680 -27.36 -0.96 -48.80
N ASP A 681 -26.91 0.07 -49.52
CA ASP A 681 -27.68 1.31 -49.77
C ASP A 681 -29.00 1.08 -50.53
N HIS A 682 -29.05 0.07 -51.40
CA HIS A 682 -30.21 -0.22 -52.25
C HIS A 682 -31.30 -1.06 -51.57
N SER A 683 -31.06 -1.52 -50.33
CA SER A 683 -32.03 -2.25 -49.53
C SER A 683 -32.43 -1.46 -48.28
N SER A 684 -33.53 -1.88 -47.64
CA SER A 684 -33.92 -1.35 -46.34
C SER A 684 -32.94 -1.84 -45.26
N ASN A 685 -32.21 -0.93 -44.64
CA ASN A 685 -31.35 -1.23 -43.49
C ASN A 685 -32.22 -1.33 -42.23
N GLU A 686 -32.14 -2.45 -41.52
CA GLU A 686 -32.92 -2.69 -40.30
C GLU A 686 -32.27 -2.02 -39.09
N ILE A 687 -33.07 -1.49 -38.18
CA ILE A 687 -32.60 -0.77 -37.00
C ILE A 687 -33.10 -1.48 -35.77
N TYR A 688 -32.16 -1.91 -34.96
CA TYR A 688 -32.38 -2.51 -33.67
C TYR A 688 -31.95 -1.53 -32.58
N LEU A 689 -32.75 -1.36 -31.53
CA LEU A 689 -32.45 -0.45 -30.44
C LEU A 689 -32.64 -1.09 -29.08
N TRP A 690 -31.82 -0.63 -28.13
CA TRP A 690 -31.98 -0.90 -26.71
C TRP A 690 -32.56 0.35 -26.05
N PRO A 691 -33.89 0.40 -25.77
CA PRO A 691 -34.57 1.63 -25.35
C PRO A 691 -34.19 2.06 -23.93
N LYS A 692 -34.23 3.37 -23.66
CA LYS A 692 -34.01 3.96 -22.31
C LYS A 692 -35.32 4.54 -21.76
N GLU A 693 -35.68 4.18 -20.52
CA GLU A 693 -36.98 4.54 -19.90
C GLU A 693 -37.09 6.01 -19.47
N GLU A 694 -35.98 6.70 -19.16
CA GLU A 694 -35.99 8.09 -18.68
C GLU A 694 -35.46 9.10 -19.71
N HIS A 695 -36.30 10.08 -20.03
CA HIS A 695 -35.97 11.21 -20.90
C HIS A 695 -35.26 12.32 -20.12
N LYS A 696 -33.94 12.46 -20.35
CA LYS A 696 -33.17 13.73 -20.35
C LYS A 696 -31.66 13.42 -20.42
N LEU A 697 -31.15 12.95 -21.56
CA LEU A 697 -29.71 13.12 -21.81
C LEU A 697 -29.47 14.60 -22.14
N SER A 698 -28.64 15.26 -21.35
CA SER A 698 -28.06 16.54 -21.73
C SER A 698 -27.17 16.34 -22.97
N SER A 699 -27.11 17.31 -23.88
CA SER A 699 -26.71 17.10 -25.28
C SER A 699 -25.22 16.83 -25.55
N ARG A 700 -24.37 16.45 -24.58
CA ARG A 700 -22.90 16.39 -24.79
C ARG A 700 -22.13 15.32 -24.00
N HIS A 701 -22.67 14.10 -23.92
CA HIS A 701 -21.90 12.97 -23.39
C HIS A 701 -20.99 12.41 -24.49
N ARG A 702 -19.66 12.46 -24.29
CA ARG A 702 -18.74 11.69 -25.15
C ARG A 702 -18.99 10.21 -24.88
N SER A 703 -18.93 9.40 -25.93
CA SER A 703 -19.03 7.95 -25.84
C SER A 703 -17.84 7.34 -26.54
N VAL A 704 -17.38 6.22 -26.01
CA VAL A 704 -16.29 5.43 -26.55
C VAL A 704 -16.85 4.02 -26.79
N PHE A 705 -16.45 3.43 -27.90
CA PHE A 705 -16.79 2.06 -28.24
C PHE A 705 -15.55 1.19 -28.09
N LEU A 706 -15.69 0.12 -27.33
CA LEU A 706 -14.66 -0.87 -27.06
C LEU A 706 -14.99 -2.10 -27.90
N ASN A 707 -14.31 -2.24 -29.04
CA ASN A 707 -14.71 -3.16 -30.10
C ASN A 707 -14.62 -4.63 -29.65
N ASP A 708 -13.46 -5.02 -29.09
CA ASP A 708 -13.15 -6.39 -28.65
C ASP A 708 -14.13 -6.93 -27.59
N PHE A 709 -14.80 -6.04 -26.85
CA PHE A 709 -15.77 -6.40 -25.81
C PHE A 709 -17.22 -6.09 -26.20
N ALA A 710 -17.48 -5.55 -27.39
CA ALA A 710 -18.78 -5.05 -27.82
C ALA A 710 -19.43 -4.08 -26.80
N GLN A 711 -18.63 -3.23 -26.17
CA GLN A 711 -19.07 -2.34 -25.08
C GLN A 711 -19.14 -0.88 -25.53
N VAL A 712 -20.26 -0.22 -25.21
CA VAL A 712 -20.40 1.23 -25.35
C VAL A 712 -20.29 1.86 -23.96
N VAL A 713 -19.27 2.69 -23.77
CA VAL A 713 -19.00 3.38 -22.49
C VAL A 713 -19.27 4.87 -22.64
N ARG A 714 -20.00 5.45 -21.69
CA ARG A 714 -20.24 6.90 -21.62
C ARG A 714 -20.23 7.40 -20.18
N THR A 715 -19.88 8.67 -20.00
CA THR A 715 -19.96 9.34 -18.70
C THR A 715 -21.36 9.92 -18.51
N ILE A 716 -22.01 9.60 -17.38
CA ILE A 716 -23.31 10.16 -17.01
C ILE A 716 -23.23 10.86 -15.66
N PRO A 717 -24.05 11.92 -15.45
CA PRO A 717 -24.17 12.59 -14.17
C PRO A 717 -24.81 11.67 -13.12
N VAL A 718 -24.56 11.97 -11.85
CA VAL A 718 -25.12 11.29 -10.68
C VAL A 718 -26.65 11.30 -10.70
N SER A 719 -27.25 12.40 -11.16
CA SER A 719 -28.72 12.53 -11.28
C SER A 719 -29.36 11.62 -12.34
N GLU A 720 -28.62 11.16 -13.35
CA GLU A 720 -29.13 10.30 -14.42
C GLU A 720 -28.93 8.79 -14.14
N ALA A 721 -28.23 8.43 -13.06
CA ALA A 721 -28.00 7.03 -12.69
C ALA A 721 -29.19 6.44 -11.90
N PRO A 722 -29.59 5.17 -12.14
CA PRO A 722 -30.69 4.51 -11.43
C PRO A 722 -30.49 4.49 -9.92
N LYS A 723 -31.55 4.66 -9.13
CA LYS A 723 -31.50 4.70 -7.65
C LYS A 723 -30.83 3.47 -7.04
N GLU A 724 -30.99 2.31 -7.68
CA GLU A 724 -30.39 1.04 -7.27
C GLU A 724 -28.86 1.02 -7.43
N ALA A 725 -28.30 1.84 -8.32
CA ALA A 725 -26.85 1.98 -8.50
C ALA A 725 -26.21 2.72 -7.30
N HIS A 726 -26.94 3.63 -6.65
CA HIS A 726 -26.48 4.40 -5.48
C HIS A 726 -26.49 3.58 -4.16
N MET A 727 -27.02 2.35 -4.18
CA MET A 727 -27.30 1.58 -2.96
C MET A 727 -26.03 1.06 -2.25
N PHE A 728 -24.92 0.90 -2.98
CA PHE A 728 -23.63 0.47 -2.40
C PHE A 728 -22.96 1.57 -1.55
N GLU A 729 -23.36 2.83 -1.69
CA GLU A 729 -22.52 3.99 -1.33
C GLU A 729 -22.93 4.72 -0.06
N ARG A 730 -24.22 4.62 0.35
CA ARG A 730 -24.68 5.16 1.64
C ARG A 730 -23.93 4.56 2.84
N SER A 731 -23.25 3.44 2.65
CA SER A 731 -22.44 2.76 3.66
C SER A 731 -21.01 3.31 3.83
N LYS A 732 -20.45 4.02 2.84
CA LYS A 732 -19.02 4.45 2.83
C LYS A 732 -18.77 5.97 2.83
N GLY A 733 -19.78 6.81 2.64
CA GLY A 733 -19.64 8.27 2.74
C GLY A 733 -18.74 8.94 1.69
N ILE A 734 -18.47 8.26 0.56
CA ILE A 734 -17.65 8.77 -0.53
C ILE A 734 -18.53 9.62 -1.46
N GLY A 735 -18.15 10.87 -1.72
CA GLY A 735 -18.82 11.72 -2.72
C GLY A 735 -18.53 11.25 -4.16
N LEU A 736 -19.45 11.52 -5.09
CA LEU A 736 -19.31 11.13 -6.50
C LEU A 736 -19.18 12.33 -7.44
N ALA A 737 -18.39 12.16 -8.50
CA ALA A 737 -18.35 13.05 -9.65
C ALA A 737 -19.35 12.64 -10.76
N GLY A 738 -19.67 11.35 -10.88
CA GLY A 738 -20.56 10.81 -11.91
C GLY A 738 -20.46 9.27 -11.99
N PHE A 739 -21.04 8.67 -13.03
CA PHE A 739 -20.92 7.24 -13.31
C PHE A 739 -20.41 6.99 -14.74
N LEU A 740 -19.72 5.86 -14.93
CA LEU A 740 -19.50 5.26 -16.25
C LEU A 740 -20.64 4.28 -16.52
N GLU A 741 -21.50 4.61 -17.48
CA GLU A 741 -22.52 3.71 -18.02
C GLU A 741 -21.85 2.82 -19.07
N VAL A 742 -21.67 1.54 -18.72
CA VAL A 742 -21.07 0.51 -19.57
C VAL A 742 -22.20 -0.40 -20.07
N VAL A 743 -22.50 -0.29 -21.36
CA VAL A 743 -23.49 -1.12 -22.06
C VAL A 743 -22.76 -2.26 -22.75
N ASP A 744 -22.96 -3.49 -22.29
CA ASP A 744 -22.37 -4.70 -22.87
C ASP A 744 -23.40 -5.38 -23.77
N LEU A 745 -23.18 -5.27 -25.09
CA LEU A 745 -24.13 -5.75 -26.09
C LEU A 745 -24.05 -7.27 -26.25
N ALA A 746 -22.86 -7.87 -26.13
CA ALA A 746 -22.67 -9.31 -26.30
C ALA A 746 -23.28 -10.11 -25.13
N ASN A 747 -23.10 -9.63 -23.90
CA ASN A 747 -23.60 -10.28 -22.69
C ASN A 747 -24.99 -9.81 -22.25
N HIS A 748 -25.58 -8.82 -22.93
CA HIS A 748 -26.88 -8.21 -22.59
C HIS A 748 -26.92 -7.65 -21.15
N LYS A 749 -25.84 -6.99 -20.74
CA LYS A 749 -25.67 -6.44 -19.38
C LYS A 749 -25.39 -4.95 -19.39
N LEU A 750 -25.77 -4.30 -18.30
CA LEU A 750 -25.56 -2.88 -18.05
C LEU A 750 -24.86 -2.71 -16.70
N ARG A 751 -23.82 -1.88 -16.65
CA ARG A 751 -23.08 -1.58 -15.41
C ARG A 751 -22.95 -0.07 -15.25
N TYR A 752 -23.09 0.39 -14.01
CA TYR A 752 -22.87 1.78 -13.61
C TYR A 752 -21.70 1.83 -12.64
N ILE A 753 -20.52 2.17 -13.15
CA ILE A 753 -19.29 2.21 -12.35
C ILE A 753 -19.16 3.61 -11.74
N PRO A 754 -19.10 3.75 -10.40
CA PRO A 754 -19.03 5.05 -9.75
C PRO A 754 -17.67 5.71 -9.92
N VAL A 755 -17.66 7.00 -10.27
CA VAL A 755 -16.47 7.84 -10.36
C VAL A 755 -16.36 8.69 -9.08
N PRO A 756 -15.32 8.50 -8.25
CA PRO A 756 -15.17 9.27 -7.01
C PRO A 756 -15.07 10.77 -7.26
N GLN A 757 -15.57 11.57 -6.31
CA GLN A 757 -15.47 13.03 -6.36
C GLN A 757 -14.00 13.48 -6.32
N PRO A 758 -13.63 14.55 -7.06
CA PRO A 758 -12.31 15.14 -6.97
C PRO A 758 -12.00 15.65 -5.55
N HIS A 759 -10.77 15.46 -5.09
CA HIS A 759 -10.28 15.92 -3.79
C HIS A 759 -10.22 17.46 -3.69
N ALA A 760 -9.89 18.11 -4.80
CA ALA A 760 -9.80 19.56 -4.90
C ALA A 760 -10.32 20.02 -6.27
N ILE A 761 -10.97 21.18 -6.30
CA ILE A 761 -11.54 21.78 -7.51
C ILE A 761 -11.09 23.24 -7.55
N SER A 762 -10.70 23.73 -8.73
CA SER A 762 -10.34 25.14 -8.89
C SER A 762 -11.55 26.06 -8.66
N PRO A 763 -11.37 27.26 -8.07
CA PRO A 763 -12.45 28.23 -7.91
C PRO A 763 -13.13 28.59 -9.23
N ALA A 764 -12.35 28.61 -10.33
CA ALA A 764 -12.86 28.85 -11.68
C ALA A 764 -13.81 27.73 -12.14
N THR A 765 -13.45 26.46 -11.88
CA THR A 765 -14.32 25.31 -12.15
C THR A 765 -15.57 25.35 -11.27
N GLN A 766 -15.42 25.66 -9.98
CA GLN A 766 -16.56 25.78 -9.07
C GLN A 766 -17.54 26.88 -9.49
N TRP A 767 -17.05 28.00 -10.00
CA TRP A 767 -17.89 29.06 -10.57
C TRP A 767 -18.62 28.60 -11.84
N LEU A 768 -17.90 27.97 -12.79
CA LEU A 768 -18.44 27.52 -14.07
C LEU A 768 -19.50 26.41 -13.95
N TYR A 769 -19.33 25.53 -12.97
CA TYR A 769 -20.16 24.35 -12.71
C TYR A 769 -20.94 24.49 -11.38
N SER A 770 -21.19 25.72 -10.92
CA SER A 770 -21.99 25.95 -9.70
C SER A 770 -23.45 25.48 -9.81
N THR A 771 -23.97 25.34 -11.04
CA THR A 771 -25.35 24.94 -11.34
C THR A 771 -25.45 23.65 -12.17
N VAL A 772 -24.31 23.02 -12.50
CA VAL A 772 -24.20 21.86 -13.40
C VAL A 772 -23.26 20.85 -12.75
N GLU A 773 -23.53 19.55 -12.89
CA GLU A 773 -22.63 18.53 -12.34
C GLU A 773 -21.22 18.60 -12.96
N LEU A 774 -20.21 18.14 -12.20
CA LEU A 774 -18.80 18.26 -12.59
C LEU A 774 -18.51 17.39 -13.83
N PRO A 775 -17.79 17.91 -14.83
CA PRO A 775 -17.49 17.14 -16.03
C PRO A 775 -16.50 16.02 -15.73
N VAL A 776 -16.75 14.84 -16.34
CA VAL A 776 -15.81 13.74 -16.44
C VAL A 776 -15.60 13.44 -17.92
N LEU A 777 -14.36 13.57 -18.38
CA LEU A 777 -13.97 13.24 -19.76
C LEU A 777 -13.49 11.80 -19.83
N LEU A 778 -13.70 11.14 -20.98
CA LEU A 778 -13.26 9.76 -21.22
C LEU A 778 -12.52 9.62 -22.56
N ALA A 779 -11.64 8.61 -22.65
CA ALA A 779 -10.97 8.16 -23.86
C ALA A 779 -10.67 6.64 -23.78
N ALA A 780 -10.56 5.96 -24.92
CA ALA A 780 -10.12 4.55 -25.00
C ALA A 780 -8.60 4.42 -25.01
N THR A 781 -8.10 3.33 -24.42
CA THR A 781 -6.70 2.90 -24.48
C THR A 781 -6.46 1.88 -25.61
N SER A 782 -5.21 1.46 -25.80
CA SER A 782 -4.81 0.46 -26.79
C SER A 782 -5.38 -0.94 -26.52
N ASP A 783 -5.56 -1.31 -25.24
CA ASP A 783 -6.13 -2.59 -24.80
C ASP A 783 -7.66 -2.60 -24.67
N GLN A 784 -8.33 -1.61 -25.29
CA GLN A 784 -9.79 -1.42 -25.15
C GLN A 784 -10.24 -1.23 -23.68
N GLY A 785 -9.37 -0.67 -22.83
CA GLY A 785 -9.72 -0.09 -21.54
C GLY A 785 -10.21 1.36 -21.66
N VAL A 786 -10.44 2.00 -20.51
CA VAL A 786 -10.95 3.38 -20.45
C VAL A 786 -10.09 4.23 -19.54
N VAL A 787 -9.72 5.42 -20.00
CA VAL A 787 -9.12 6.47 -19.16
C VAL A 787 -10.15 7.57 -18.95
N THR A 788 -10.24 8.06 -17.71
CA THR A 788 -11.06 9.24 -17.39
C THR A 788 -10.25 10.31 -16.71
N VAL A 789 -10.63 11.57 -16.89
CA VAL A 789 -10.14 12.68 -16.07
C VAL A 789 -11.33 13.45 -15.50
N ASP A 790 -11.31 13.70 -14.20
CA ASP A 790 -12.32 14.52 -13.53
C ASP A 790 -11.96 16.01 -13.53
N ALA A 791 -12.89 16.84 -13.07
CA ALA A 791 -12.70 18.29 -12.98
C ALA A 791 -11.57 18.73 -12.02
N GLY A 792 -11.11 17.85 -11.13
CA GLY A 792 -9.97 18.05 -10.24
C GLY A 792 -8.65 17.53 -10.81
N GLY A 793 -8.62 17.17 -12.10
CA GLY A 793 -7.46 16.62 -12.83
C GLY A 793 -6.93 15.31 -12.28
N CYS A 794 -7.78 14.52 -11.63
CA CYS A 794 -7.45 13.15 -11.29
C CYS A 794 -7.70 12.25 -12.51
N VAL A 795 -6.61 11.73 -13.07
CA VAL A 795 -6.61 10.79 -14.20
C VAL A 795 -6.76 9.38 -13.63
N ARG A 796 -7.68 8.58 -14.15
CA ARG A 796 -7.97 7.22 -13.68
C ARG A 796 -7.99 6.25 -14.85
N LEU A 797 -7.36 5.10 -14.65
CA LEU A 797 -7.36 3.98 -15.60
C LEU A 797 -8.37 2.92 -15.13
N TRP A 798 -9.24 2.50 -16.04
CA TRP A 798 -10.35 1.59 -15.78
C TRP A 798 -10.32 0.39 -16.71
N GLU A 799 -10.73 -0.74 -16.17
CA GLU A 799 -10.87 -2.01 -16.87
C GLU A 799 -12.33 -2.44 -16.80
N THR A 800 -13.01 -2.50 -17.95
CA THR A 800 -14.43 -2.85 -18.03
C THR A 800 -14.67 -4.22 -18.68
N GLY A 801 -13.75 -4.69 -19.51
CA GLY A 801 -13.80 -6.00 -20.15
C GLY A 801 -13.84 -7.15 -19.13
N LEU A 802 -14.77 -8.09 -19.29
CA LEU A 802 -14.99 -9.17 -18.32
C LEU A 802 -13.78 -10.13 -18.26
N GLU A 803 -13.25 -10.52 -19.42
CA GLU A 803 -12.10 -11.44 -19.51
C GLU A 803 -10.84 -10.83 -18.87
N ASN A 804 -10.58 -9.55 -19.15
CA ASN A 804 -9.48 -8.81 -18.56
C ASN A 804 -9.65 -8.71 -17.04
N LEU A 805 -10.84 -8.32 -16.57
CA LEU A 805 -11.16 -8.27 -15.14
C LEU A 805 -10.97 -9.61 -14.43
N GLU A 806 -11.36 -10.71 -15.06
CA GLU A 806 -11.21 -12.06 -14.50
C GLU A 806 -9.73 -12.43 -14.36
N LYS A 807 -8.92 -12.20 -15.40
CA LYS A 807 -7.47 -12.41 -15.38
C LYS A 807 -6.80 -11.57 -14.29
N SER A 808 -7.13 -10.28 -14.24
CA SER A 808 -6.64 -9.34 -13.22
C SER A 808 -7.05 -9.77 -11.81
N LEU A 809 -8.26 -10.29 -11.62
CA LEU A 809 -8.74 -10.79 -10.33
C LEU A 809 -8.00 -12.06 -9.89
N MET A 810 -7.72 -12.97 -10.81
CA MET A 810 -6.93 -14.18 -10.53
C MET A 810 -5.50 -13.83 -10.10
N GLU A 811 -4.84 -12.90 -10.81
CA GLU A 811 -3.52 -12.39 -10.44
C GLU A 811 -3.55 -11.73 -9.05
N TRP A 812 -4.57 -10.92 -8.77
CA TRP A 812 -4.77 -10.27 -7.48
C TRP A 812 -4.97 -11.28 -6.34
N ARG A 813 -5.82 -12.30 -6.52
CA ARG A 813 -6.04 -13.37 -5.55
C ARG A 813 -4.77 -14.16 -5.28
N LYS A 814 -3.96 -14.45 -6.31
CA LYS A 814 -2.67 -15.13 -6.16
C LYS A 814 -1.68 -14.33 -5.30
N MET A 815 -1.69 -13.00 -5.41
CA MET A 815 -0.83 -12.14 -4.59
C MET A 815 -1.25 -12.07 -3.11
N ILE A 816 -2.53 -12.23 -2.79
CA ILE A 816 -3.06 -12.18 -1.42
C ILE A 816 -2.98 -13.54 -0.73
N GLY A 817 -3.21 -14.63 -1.46
CA GLY A 817 -3.26 -16.00 -0.92
C GLY A 817 -4.61 -16.36 -0.32
N SER A 818 -4.88 -17.67 -0.20
CA SER A 818 -6.02 -18.19 0.56
C SER A 818 -5.76 -18.07 2.06
N GLU A 819 -6.81 -17.91 2.87
CA GLU A 819 -6.71 -17.95 4.33
C GLU A 819 -5.97 -19.23 4.76
N ARG A 820 -4.98 -19.07 5.65
CA ARG A 820 -4.24 -20.20 6.22
C ARG A 820 -5.22 -21.08 7.01
N ASP A 821 -5.39 -22.32 6.57
CA ASP A 821 -5.80 -23.39 7.47
C ASP A 821 -4.75 -23.47 8.58
N TYR A 822 -5.16 -23.24 9.83
CA TYR A 822 -4.28 -23.44 10.97
C TYR A 822 -3.79 -24.89 10.96
N LEU A 823 -2.49 -25.10 10.69
CA LEU A 823 -1.85 -26.42 10.69
C LEU A 823 -1.89 -27.00 12.11
N GLN A 824 -2.94 -27.76 12.40
CA GLN A 824 -3.11 -28.50 13.65
C GLN A 824 -2.48 -29.89 13.50
N LEU A 825 -1.41 -30.15 14.27
CA LEU A 825 -0.67 -31.41 14.21
C LEU A 825 -1.45 -32.51 14.94
N THR A 826 -2.24 -33.30 14.21
CA THR A 826 -3.06 -34.39 14.76
C THR A 826 -2.28 -35.70 14.70
N VAL A 827 -2.06 -36.34 15.85
CA VAL A 827 -1.40 -37.66 15.93
C VAL A 827 -2.48 -38.73 16.01
N GLU A 828 -2.65 -39.51 14.95
CA GLU A 828 -3.60 -40.63 14.88
C GLU A 828 -2.99 -41.90 15.48
N ARG A 829 -3.77 -42.60 16.32
CA ARG A 829 -3.39 -43.90 16.90
C ARG A 829 -4.60 -44.84 16.93
N PRO A 830 -4.48 -46.10 16.48
CA PRO A 830 -5.52 -47.12 16.67
C PRO A 830 -5.52 -47.60 18.14
N SER A 831 -6.71 -47.67 18.76
CA SER A 831 -6.85 -48.10 20.16
C SER A 831 -7.09 -49.59 20.29
N GLY A 832 -7.65 -50.24 19.26
CA GLY A 832 -7.82 -51.71 19.18
C GLY A 832 -8.74 -52.34 20.22
N LEU A 833 -9.55 -51.55 20.94
CA LEU A 833 -10.36 -52.00 22.08
C LEU A 833 -11.79 -51.43 22.03
N ASP A 834 -12.79 -52.25 22.42
CA ASP A 834 -14.21 -51.91 22.27
C ASP A 834 -14.78 -51.00 23.38
N VAL A 835 -15.92 -50.36 23.14
CA VAL A 835 -16.58 -49.40 24.07
C VAL A 835 -17.68 -50.05 24.90
N ASN A 836 -17.83 -49.64 26.16
CA ASN A 836 -18.83 -50.21 27.08
C ASN A 836 -19.97 -49.23 27.36
N ALA A 837 -19.82 -48.36 28.36
CA ALA A 837 -20.84 -47.41 28.80
C ALA A 837 -20.20 -46.08 29.21
N PRO A 838 -20.78 -44.92 28.80
CA PRO A 838 -20.21 -43.61 29.05
C PRO A 838 -20.24 -43.28 30.55
N LYS A 839 -19.14 -42.70 31.05
CA LYS A 839 -18.95 -42.26 32.44
C LYS A 839 -18.11 -40.98 32.48
N HIS A 840 -18.10 -40.25 33.60
CA HIS A 840 -17.29 -39.02 33.72
C HIS A 840 -15.78 -39.32 33.79
N GLY A 841 -15.38 -40.33 34.56
CA GLY A 841 -13.98 -40.60 34.93
C GLY A 841 -13.63 -40.00 36.29
N LYS A 842 -12.50 -40.42 36.89
CA LYS A 842 -11.96 -39.83 38.12
C LYS A 842 -11.17 -38.57 37.77
N VAL A 843 -11.23 -37.54 38.61
CA VAL A 843 -10.40 -36.34 38.48
C VAL A 843 -9.05 -36.62 39.14
N ASP A 844 -7.96 -36.32 38.44
CA ASP A 844 -6.61 -36.40 39.00
C ASP A 844 -6.29 -35.09 39.74
N GLU A 845 -6.05 -35.17 41.05
CA GLU A 845 -5.70 -34.02 41.89
C GLU A 845 -4.33 -33.42 41.56
N LYS A 846 -3.46 -34.19 40.88
CA LYS A 846 -2.12 -33.73 40.47
C LYS A 846 -2.07 -33.10 39.08
N GLY A 847 -3.13 -33.26 38.28
CA GLY A 847 -3.19 -32.72 36.92
C GLY A 847 -2.19 -33.37 35.94
N ASP A 848 -1.81 -34.62 36.17
CA ASP A 848 -0.88 -35.31 35.28
C ASP A 848 -1.59 -35.69 33.96
N PRO A 849 -0.91 -35.58 32.80
CA PRO A 849 -1.52 -35.85 31.50
C PRO A 849 -1.72 -37.36 31.27
N HIS A 850 -2.98 -37.79 31.15
CA HIS A 850 -3.35 -39.19 30.85
C HIS A 850 -3.71 -39.36 29.38
N VAL A 851 -2.96 -40.20 28.64
CA VAL A 851 -3.17 -40.48 27.22
C VAL A 851 -3.60 -41.93 27.02
N GLY A 852 -4.83 -42.15 26.57
CA GLY A 852 -5.42 -43.49 26.37
C GLY A 852 -5.81 -44.19 27.68
N GLY A 853 -7.00 -44.80 27.71
CA GLY A 853 -7.58 -45.46 28.90
C GLY A 853 -9.03 -45.04 29.17
N ASN A 854 -9.65 -45.57 30.23
CA ASN A 854 -11.05 -45.29 30.62
C ASN A 854 -11.22 -44.90 32.09
N THR A 855 -10.16 -44.40 32.74
CA THR A 855 -10.16 -44.18 34.20
C THR A 855 -10.32 -42.70 34.56
N TRP A 856 -9.66 -41.80 33.82
CA TRP A 856 -9.50 -40.40 34.18
C TRP A 856 -10.39 -39.47 33.34
N ALA A 857 -10.92 -38.42 33.96
CA ALA A 857 -11.64 -37.31 33.32
C ALA A 857 -10.63 -36.27 32.83
N GLY A 858 -10.79 -35.79 31.59
CA GLY A 858 -9.89 -34.79 30.97
C GLY A 858 -8.70 -35.39 30.21
N GLY A 859 -8.56 -36.72 30.19
CA GLY A 859 -7.54 -37.40 29.40
C GLY A 859 -7.77 -37.26 27.89
N THR A 860 -6.70 -37.39 27.10
CA THR A 860 -6.75 -37.24 25.64
C THR A 860 -6.60 -38.62 24.97
N GLY A 861 -7.44 -38.92 23.96
CA GLY A 861 -7.44 -40.22 23.27
C GLY A 861 -7.99 -41.43 24.06
N GLY A 862 -8.79 -41.22 25.12
CA GLY A 862 -9.36 -42.30 25.96
C GLY A 862 -10.65 -42.95 25.40
N ARG A 863 -11.26 -43.87 26.17
CA ARG A 863 -12.58 -44.47 25.86
C ARG A 863 -13.52 -44.38 27.04
N ASP A 864 -14.83 -44.32 26.78
CA ASP A 864 -15.92 -44.26 27.78
C ASP A 864 -15.92 -43.03 28.74
N THR A 865 -14.81 -42.30 28.90
CA THR A 865 -14.68 -41.15 29.83
C THR A 865 -14.79 -39.78 29.16
N ALA A 866 -15.07 -38.72 29.94
CA ALA A 866 -15.13 -37.35 29.44
C ALA A 866 -13.72 -36.81 29.11
N GLY A 867 -13.50 -36.31 27.88
CA GLY A 867 -12.18 -35.86 27.40
C GLY A 867 -12.20 -35.31 25.97
N LEU A 868 -11.06 -34.83 25.47
CA LEU A 868 -10.98 -34.03 24.22
C LEU A 868 -10.76 -34.81 22.91
N GLY A 869 -10.53 -36.13 22.95
CA GLY A 869 -10.18 -36.88 21.74
C GLY A 869 -10.47 -38.38 21.73
N GLY A 870 -11.33 -38.85 22.64
CA GLY A 870 -11.65 -40.27 22.84
C GLY A 870 -12.90 -40.81 22.12
N LYS A 871 -13.16 -42.12 22.25
CA LYS A 871 -14.33 -42.84 21.69
C LYS A 871 -15.36 -43.17 22.79
N GLY A 872 -16.64 -42.84 22.59
CA GLY A 872 -17.74 -43.26 23.49
C GLY A 872 -17.90 -42.48 24.82
N GLY A 873 -17.22 -41.34 24.99
CA GLY A 873 -17.36 -40.46 26.16
C GLY A 873 -18.63 -39.57 26.12
N PRO A 874 -19.18 -39.14 27.27
CA PRO A 874 -20.44 -38.40 27.33
C PRO A 874 -20.34 -36.92 26.90
N TYR A 875 -19.24 -36.23 27.22
CA TYR A 875 -19.02 -34.81 26.87
C TYR A 875 -17.53 -34.48 26.89
N ARG A 876 -17.17 -33.34 26.29
CA ARG A 876 -15.78 -32.88 26.25
C ARG A 876 -15.39 -32.17 27.55
N LEU A 877 -14.21 -32.48 28.05
CA LEU A 877 -13.62 -31.86 29.22
C LEU A 877 -12.16 -31.56 28.90
N ASP A 878 -11.81 -30.28 28.98
CA ASP A 878 -10.45 -29.78 28.73
C ASP A 878 -9.73 -29.60 30.07
N ALA A 879 -8.62 -30.30 30.24
CA ALA A 879 -7.72 -30.18 31.39
C ALA A 879 -6.40 -29.46 31.03
N GLY A 880 -6.30 -28.85 29.83
CA GLY A 880 -5.14 -28.09 29.37
C GLY A 880 -4.01 -28.94 28.79
N HIS A 881 -4.30 -30.17 28.36
CA HIS A 881 -3.29 -31.12 27.86
C HIS A 881 -3.31 -31.29 26.33
N LYS A 882 -2.19 -31.77 25.76
CA LYS A 882 -2.05 -32.01 24.32
C LYS A 882 -3.06 -33.06 23.83
N VAL A 883 -3.85 -32.71 22.81
CA VAL A 883 -4.97 -33.52 22.31
C VAL A 883 -4.48 -34.65 21.39
N HIS A 884 -4.74 -35.89 21.79
CA HIS A 884 -4.60 -37.09 20.96
C HIS A 884 -5.98 -37.52 20.46
N GLN A 885 -6.14 -37.71 19.15
CA GLN A 885 -7.42 -38.09 18.54
C GLN A 885 -7.42 -39.57 18.10
N VAL A 886 -8.53 -40.26 18.36
CA VAL A 886 -8.83 -41.59 17.81
C VAL A 886 -9.31 -41.46 16.35
N SER A 887 -9.01 -42.44 15.50
CA SER A 887 -9.39 -42.45 14.08
C SER A 887 -10.92 -42.36 13.88
N GLN A 888 -11.34 -41.83 12.72
CA GLN A 888 -12.76 -41.63 12.43
C GLN A 888 -13.52 -42.96 12.32
N GLU A 889 -12.92 -43.98 11.74
CA GLU A 889 -13.47 -45.34 11.65
C GLU A 889 -13.79 -45.94 13.03
N GLU A 890 -12.91 -45.74 14.01
CA GLU A 890 -13.18 -46.19 15.37
C GLU A 890 -14.32 -45.41 16.03
N LYS A 891 -14.44 -44.10 15.79
CA LYS A 891 -15.55 -43.26 16.28
C LYS A 891 -16.90 -43.69 15.69
N ASP A 892 -16.91 -44.08 14.42
CA ASP A 892 -18.14 -44.50 13.71
C ASP A 892 -18.59 -45.90 14.17
N ALA A 893 -17.65 -46.76 14.58
CA ALA A 893 -17.90 -48.09 15.16
C ALA A 893 -18.42 -48.08 16.62
N VAL A 894 -18.91 -46.95 17.15
CA VAL A 894 -19.59 -46.90 18.47
C VAL A 894 -21.02 -47.42 18.33
N PRO A 895 -21.46 -48.44 19.09
CA PRO A 895 -22.84 -48.93 19.07
C PRO A 895 -23.87 -47.84 19.42
N GLU A 896 -25.02 -47.82 18.74
CA GLU A 896 -26.04 -46.78 18.92
C GLU A 896 -26.60 -46.65 20.35
N HIS A 897 -26.62 -47.75 21.11
CA HIS A 897 -27.06 -47.72 22.51
C HIS A 897 -26.09 -46.91 23.40
N VAL A 898 -24.78 -46.92 23.09
CA VAL A 898 -23.75 -46.14 23.79
C VAL A 898 -23.87 -44.66 23.42
N LYS A 899 -24.14 -44.34 22.15
CA LYS A 899 -24.38 -42.95 21.70
C LYS A 899 -25.60 -42.33 22.39
N ARG A 900 -26.71 -43.08 22.49
CA ARG A 900 -27.92 -42.62 23.21
C ARG A 900 -27.66 -42.41 24.70
N ALA A 901 -26.96 -43.34 25.36
CA ALA A 901 -26.59 -43.20 26.76
C ALA A 901 -25.66 -42.01 27.01
N ALA A 902 -24.71 -41.76 26.10
CA ALA A 902 -23.79 -40.62 26.17
C ALA A 902 -24.55 -39.30 26.00
N HIS A 903 -25.52 -39.26 25.07
CA HIS A 903 -26.38 -38.11 24.84
C HIS A 903 -27.27 -37.79 26.05
N ASP A 904 -27.90 -38.79 26.66
CA ASP A 904 -28.72 -38.60 27.87
C ASP A 904 -27.89 -38.09 29.05
N MET A 905 -26.67 -38.61 29.22
CA MET A 905 -25.75 -38.17 30.26
C MET A 905 -25.23 -36.75 30.01
N ALA A 906 -24.96 -36.39 28.75
CA ALA A 906 -24.62 -35.03 28.32
C ALA A 906 -25.76 -34.05 28.60
N GLN A 907 -27.01 -34.41 28.28
CA GLN A 907 -28.17 -33.56 28.55
C GLN A 907 -28.41 -33.36 30.05
N ARG A 908 -28.20 -34.39 30.88
CA ARG A 908 -28.31 -34.27 32.35
C ARG A 908 -27.19 -33.39 32.92
N ALA A 909 -25.95 -33.60 32.51
CA ALA A 909 -24.81 -32.77 32.91
C ALA A 909 -24.95 -31.33 32.42
N PHE A 910 -25.48 -31.11 31.22
CA PHE A 910 -25.78 -29.80 30.65
C PHE A 910 -26.90 -29.09 31.44
N LYS A 911 -28.00 -29.79 31.75
CA LYS A 911 -29.09 -29.27 32.60
C LYS A 911 -28.64 -28.97 34.03
N GLN A 912 -27.69 -29.75 34.56
CA GLN A 912 -27.11 -29.54 35.88
C GLN A 912 -26.13 -28.35 35.89
N ARG A 913 -25.26 -28.22 34.88
CA ARG A 913 -24.41 -27.03 34.67
C ARG A 913 -25.25 -25.75 34.49
N LEU A 914 -26.33 -25.81 33.71
CA LEU A 914 -27.27 -24.69 33.53
C LEU A 914 -27.92 -24.27 34.86
N ARG A 915 -28.19 -25.21 35.77
CA ARG A 915 -28.71 -24.92 37.12
C ARG A 915 -27.64 -24.38 38.06
N GLU A 916 -26.39 -24.83 37.93
CA GLU A 916 -25.24 -24.35 38.70
C GLU A 916 -24.79 -22.93 38.28
N ILE A 917 -25.03 -22.51 37.03
CA ILE A 917 -24.60 -21.21 36.47
C ILE A 917 -25.60 -20.06 36.73
N GLN A 918 -26.84 -20.34 37.12
CA GLN A 918 -27.80 -19.32 37.59
C GLN A 918 -28.05 -18.11 36.64
N MET A 919 -27.89 -18.22 35.32
CA MET A 919 -28.26 -17.19 34.31
C MET A 919 -29.20 -17.77 33.25
N SER A 920 -30.15 -16.97 32.73
CA SER A 920 -30.94 -17.35 31.55
C SER A 920 -30.14 -17.17 30.24
N GLU A 921 -30.54 -17.85 29.15
CA GLU A 921 -29.87 -17.67 27.84
C GLU A 921 -29.90 -16.21 27.37
N TYR A 922 -31.02 -15.51 27.61
CA TYR A 922 -31.18 -14.10 27.33
C TYR A 922 -30.18 -13.22 28.10
N ASP A 923 -30.02 -13.50 29.40
CA ASP A 923 -29.09 -12.80 30.29
C ASP A 923 -27.63 -12.98 29.88
N ALA A 924 -27.27 -14.19 29.42
CA ALA A 924 -25.93 -14.46 28.90
C ALA A 924 -25.63 -13.65 27.63
N THR A 925 -26.55 -13.62 26.67
CA THR A 925 -26.40 -12.78 25.47
C THR A 925 -26.31 -11.29 25.80
N LEU A 926 -27.11 -10.83 26.78
CA LEU A 926 -27.10 -9.42 27.16
C LEU A 926 -25.78 -9.02 27.82
N TYR A 927 -25.24 -9.85 28.72
CA TYR A 927 -23.93 -9.61 29.33
C TYR A 927 -22.81 -9.64 28.28
N SER A 928 -22.79 -10.66 27.41
CA SER A 928 -21.79 -10.79 26.34
C SER A 928 -21.76 -9.56 25.43
N LYS A 929 -22.92 -8.98 25.08
CA LYS A 929 -22.98 -7.76 24.26
C LYS A 929 -22.13 -6.62 24.83
N PHE A 930 -22.20 -6.36 26.14
CA PHE A 930 -21.45 -5.29 26.78
C PHE A 930 -20.00 -5.68 27.13
N ALA A 931 -19.75 -6.94 27.51
CA ALA A 931 -18.41 -7.44 27.79
C ALA A 931 -17.54 -7.51 26.51
N ASP A 932 -18.09 -7.97 25.39
CA ASP A 932 -17.37 -8.08 24.11
C ASP A 932 -16.92 -6.70 23.59
N ALA A 933 -17.69 -5.64 23.85
CA ALA A 933 -17.36 -4.27 23.47
C ALA A 933 -16.08 -3.73 24.16
N VAL A 934 -15.79 -4.20 25.37
CA VAL A 934 -14.64 -3.77 26.18
C VAL A 934 -13.55 -4.83 26.35
N SER A 935 -13.71 -6.01 25.76
CA SER A 935 -12.81 -7.17 25.92
C SER A 935 -11.34 -6.85 25.60
N LYS A 936 -11.08 -6.08 24.53
CA LYS A 936 -9.72 -5.67 24.15
C LYS A 936 -9.06 -4.77 25.19
N GLN A 937 -9.82 -3.83 25.74
CA GLN A 937 -9.38 -2.87 26.74
C GLN A 937 -9.15 -3.56 28.08
N VAL A 938 -10.02 -4.51 28.47
CA VAL A 938 -9.86 -5.37 29.65
C VAL A 938 -8.59 -6.21 29.53
N GLN A 939 -8.36 -6.86 28.38
CA GLN A 939 -7.17 -7.67 28.17
C GLN A 939 -5.89 -6.84 28.24
N ALA A 940 -5.87 -5.65 27.62
CA ALA A 940 -4.74 -4.74 27.71
C ALA A 940 -4.45 -4.32 29.15
N LEU A 941 -5.48 -3.93 29.92
CA LEU A 941 -5.30 -3.53 31.32
C LEU A 941 -4.79 -4.69 32.19
N ARG A 942 -5.33 -5.90 32.00
CA ARG A 942 -4.88 -7.12 32.70
C ARG A 942 -3.43 -7.49 32.40
N VAL A 943 -3.00 -7.38 31.14
CA VAL A 943 -1.59 -7.61 30.77
C VAL A 943 -0.68 -6.63 31.50
N ILE A 944 -1.06 -5.36 31.55
CA ILE A 944 -0.27 -4.34 32.22
C ILE A 944 -0.21 -4.58 33.73
N LEU A 945 -1.35 -4.88 34.38
CA LEU A 945 -1.41 -5.24 35.80
C LEU A 945 -0.59 -6.51 36.10
N GLY A 946 -0.61 -7.50 35.21
CA GLY A 946 0.19 -8.72 35.31
C GLY A 946 1.70 -8.46 35.16
N THR A 947 2.10 -7.57 34.25
CA THR A 947 3.52 -7.21 34.04
C THR A 947 4.10 -6.48 35.26
N LEU A 948 3.32 -5.61 35.89
CA LEU A 948 3.70 -4.97 37.16
C LEU A 948 3.82 -5.99 38.31
N GLN A 949 2.96 -7.01 38.34
CA GLN A 949 3.04 -8.08 39.33
C GLN A 949 4.29 -8.95 39.13
N ALA A 950 4.73 -9.14 37.89
CA ALA A 950 5.97 -9.84 37.54
C ALA A 950 7.22 -9.02 37.89
N LYS A 951 7.27 -7.72 37.54
CA LYS A 951 8.39 -6.81 37.87
C LYS A 951 8.62 -6.66 39.37
N ALA A 952 7.55 -6.68 40.18
CA ALA A 952 7.66 -6.63 41.64
C ALA A 952 8.30 -7.89 42.27
N LYS A 953 8.42 -8.99 41.52
CA LYS A 953 9.01 -10.27 41.98
C LYS A 953 10.40 -10.55 41.38
N GLU A 954 11.00 -9.62 40.63
CA GLU A 954 12.33 -9.81 40.05
C GLU A 954 13.46 -9.59 41.06
N ARG A 955 14.26 -10.65 41.28
CA ARG A 955 15.49 -10.63 42.08
C ARG A 955 16.63 -10.01 41.31
N GLN A 956 17.36 -9.07 41.93
CA GLN A 956 18.56 -8.46 41.34
C GLN A 956 19.83 -8.89 42.07
N TRP A 957 20.97 -8.71 41.39
CA TRP A 957 22.30 -8.98 41.94
C TRP A 957 22.77 -7.80 42.79
N MET A 958 22.83 -8.00 44.10
CA MET A 958 23.49 -7.06 45.01
C MET A 958 24.99 -7.29 44.93
N LYS A 959 25.75 -6.28 44.50
CA LYS A 959 27.22 -6.29 44.45
C LYS A 959 27.81 -5.87 45.81
N HIS A 960 29.13 -5.97 45.96
CA HIS A 960 29.87 -5.56 47.18
C HIS A 960 29.52 -6.33 48.46
N GLN A 961 29.14 -7.59 48.32
CA GLN A 961 28.83 -8.46 49.45
C GLN A 961 30.11 -9.13 49.97
N THR A 962 30.12 -9.45 51.26
CA THR A 962 31.22 -10.19 51.91
C THR A 962 31.11 -11.70 51.69
N SER A 963 29.99 -12.18 51.15
CA SER A 963 29.72 -13.58 50.82
C SER A 963 28.69 -13.66 49.69
N GLY A 964 28.82 -14.66 48.81
CA GLY A 964 27.96 -14.81 47.63
C GLY A 964 28.72 -15.46 46.49
N GLU A 965 28.23 -15.27 45.26
CA GLU A 965 28.96 -15.63 44.04
C GLU A 965 30.05 -14.58 43.80
N LEU A 966 31.26 -14.95 43.35
CA LEU A 966 32.33 -13.99 43.13
C LEU A 966 31.93 -12.97 42.04
N ASP A 967 32.14 -11.68 42.28
CA ASP A 967 31.90 -10.64 41.27
C ASP A 967 33.16 -10.47 40.42
N ASP A 968 33.14 -10.98 39.18
CA ASP A 968 34.29 -11.01 38.29
C ASP A 968 34.93 -9.62 38.05
N ALA A 969 34.13 -8.56 38.20
CA ALA A 969 34.61 -7.18 38.09
C ALA A 969 35.53 -6.73 39.25
N LYS A 970 35.60 -7.50 40.35
CA LYS A 970 36.31 -7.18 41.60
C LYS A 970 37.41 -8.17 41.97
N LEU A 971 37.82 -9.01 41.01
CA LEU A 971 38.89 -10.00 41.20
C LEU A 971 40.21 -9.39 41.67
N ILE A 972 40.56 -8.19 41.17
CA ILE A 972 41.78 -7.47 41.55
C ILE A 972 41.73 -7.03 43.02
N GLU A 973 40.57 -6.54 43.47
CA GLU A 973 40.35 -6.08 44.85
C GLU A 973 40.33 -7.27 45.84
N GLY A 974 39.90 -8.45 45.39
CA GLY A 974 39.99 -9.69 46.16
C GLY A 974 41.42 -10.16 46.38
N LEU A 975 42.27 -10.00 45.36
CA LEU A 975 43.70 -10.30 45.43
C LEU A 975 44.46 -9.34 46.36
N THR A 976 43.97 -8.10 46.53
CA THR A 976 44.54 -7.11 47.47
C THR A 976 44.00 -7.23 48.89
N GLY A 977 43.12 -8.20 49.16
CA GLY A 977 42.61 -8.53 50.49
C GLY A 977 41.27 -7.88 50.85
N GLU A 978 40.59 -7.25 49.90
CA GLU A 978 39.28 -6.64 50.14
C GLU A 978 38.17 -7.70 50.20
N ARG A 979 37.31 -7.60 51.22
CA ARG A 979 36.31 -8.64 51.50
C ARG A 979 35.00 -8.47 50.72
N ASN A 980 34.74 -7.29 50.15
CA ASN A 980 33.48 -6.94 49.48
C ASN A 980 33.48 -7.29 47.98
N ILE A 981 33.85 -8.52 47.65
CA ILE A 981 34.09 -8.96 46.26
C ILE A 981 33.03 -9.92 45.73
N TYR A 982 31.97 -10.15 46.49
CA TYR A 982 30.92 -11.09 46.13
C TYR A 982 29.64 -10.35 45.70
N ARG A 983 28.83 -11.02 44.89
CA ARG A 983 27.47 -10.62 44.52
C ARG A 983 26.47 -11.68 44.97
N ARG A 984 25.30 -11.26 45.44
CA ARG A 984 24.25 -12.17 45.93
C ARG A 984 22.89 -11.78 45.36
N ARG A 985 22.08 -12.76 44.98
CA ARG A 985 20.67 -12.53 44.64
C ARG A 985 19.90 -12.28 45.93
N SER A 986 19.36 -11.08 46.08
CA SER A 986 18.44 -10.74 47.18
C SER A 986 17.27 -9.92 46.64
N ASP A 987 16.14 -10.01 47.35
CA ASP A 987 15.01 -9.12 47.14
C ASP A 987 15.45 -7.73 47.65
N LYS A 988 15.28 -6.67 46.86
CA LYS A 988 15.63 -5.30 47.28
C LYS A 988 14.57 -4.81 48.26
N GLU A 989 14.97 -4.35 49.46
CA GLU A 989 14.09 -3.47 50.24
C GLU A 989 13.97 -2.12 49.53
N PRO A 990 12.75 -1.57 49.38
CA PRO A 990 12.56 -0.37 48.58
C PRO A 990 13.39 0.81 49.10
N GLU A 991 13.94 1.63 48.19
CA GLU A 991 14.61 2.88 48.57
C GLU A 991 13.66 3.81 49.33
N LEU A 992 14.21 4.72 50.15
CA LEU A 992 13.46 5.73 50.91
C LEU A 992 12.47 6.46 49.99
N GLY A 993 11.21 6.01 50.04
CA GLY A 993 10.18 6.28 49.01
C GLY A 993 9.27 5.09 48.63
N ALA A 994 9.39 3.89 49.21
CA ALA A 994 8.45 2.77 48.97
C ALA A 994 8.27 1.88 50.22
N PRO A 995 7.20 1.07 50.41
CA PRO A 995 6.24 0.53 49.43
C PRO A 995 4.80 1.03 49.61
N GLN A 996 3.92 0.71 48.65
CA GLN A 996 2.48 0.79 48.85
C GLN A 996 2.06 -0.19 49.97
N MET A 997 1.75 0.33 51.16
CA MET A 997 1.35 -0.39 52.38
C MET A 997 -0.17 -0.66 52.44
N LYS A 998 -0.99 0.18 51.79
CA LYS A 998 -2.46 0.10 51.77
C LYS A 998 -3.00 0.09 50.33
N PRO A 999 -4.13 -0.56 50.03
CA PRO A 999 -4.68 -0.59 48.68
C PRO A 999 -5.01 0.83 48.17
N LYS A 1000 -4.78 1.08 46.87
CA LYS A 1000 -5.24 2.30 46.20
C LYS A 1000 -6.76 2.25 46.18
N ARG A 1001 -7.39 3.40 46.42
CA ARG A 1001 -8.83 3.53 46.42
C ARG A 1001 -9.30 4.24 45.16
N LEU A 1002 -10.05 3.54 44.34
CA LEU A 1002 -10.70 4.08 43.16
C LEU A 1002 -12.19 4.25 43.42
N ARG A 1003 -12.75 5.40 43.06
CA ARG A 1003 -14.20 5.60 43.03
C ARG A 1003 -14.65 6.06 41.67
N LEU A 1004 -15.55 5.30 41.08
CA LEU A 1004 -16.22 5.67 39.84
C LEU A 1004 -17.59 6.27 40.19
N VAL A 1005 -17.75 7.56 39.91
CA VAL A 1005 -19.01 8.28 40.03
C VAL A 1005 -19.66 8.30 38.65
N ILE A 1006 -20.88 7.75 38.54
CA ILE A 1006 -21.61 7.56 37.28
C ILE A 1006 -22.93 8.35 37.29
N ASP A 1007 -23.38 8.77 36.11
CA ASP A 1007 -24.62 9.50 35.94
C ASP A 1007 -25.74 8.54 35.52
N VAL A 1008 -26.65 8.26 36.45
CA VAL A 1008 -27.83 7.42 36.22
C VAL A 1008 -29.10 8.26 36.26
N SER A 1009 -29.04 9.47 35.68
CA SER A 1009 -30.17 10.39 35.54
C SER A 1009 -31.08 10.05 34.36
N GLY A 1010 -32.28 10.66 34.36
CA GLY A 1010 -33.26 10.46 33.30
C GLY A 1010 -32.80 10.96 31.92
N SER A 1011 -31.86 11.93 31.84
CA SER A 1011 -31.26 12.36 30.57
C SER A 1011 -30.42 11.25 29.96
N MET A 1012 -29.68 10.51 30.79
CA MET A 1012 -28.85 9.39 30.36
C MET A 1012 -29.70 8.29 29.72
N TYR A 1013 -30.85 7.93 30.32
CA TYR A 1013 -31.80 6.98 29.72
C TYR A 1013 -32.49 7.54 28.47
N ARG A 1014 -32.98 8.79 28.51
CA ARG A 1014 -33.75 9.41 27.42
C ARG A 1014 -32.94 9.54 26.13
N PHE A 1015 -31.68 9.95 26.22
CA PHE A 1015 -30.84 10.17 25.04
C PHE A 1015 -30.03 8.94 24.63
N ASN A 1016 -30.05 7.85 25.42
CA ASN A 1016 -29.32 6.62 25.11
C ASN A 1016 -29.68 6.04 23.74
N SER A 1017 -30.96 6.10 23.33
CA SER A 1017 -31.40 5.61 22.02
C SER A 1017 -30.79 6.37 20.83
N TYR A 1018 -30.34 7.60 21.03
CA TYR A 1018 -29.78 8.45 19.98
C TYR A 1018 -28.24 8.34 19.90
N ASP A 1019 -27.56 8.27 21.05
CA ASP A 1019 -26.10 8.33 21.08
C ASP A 1019 -25.40 7.22 21.89
N GLY A 1020 -26.14 6.32 22.53
CA GLY A 1020 -25.60 5.21 23.31
C GLY A 1020 -24.86 5.61 24.58
N ARG A 1021 -25.11 6.81 25.14
CA ARG A 1021 -24.36 7.33 26.30
C ARG A 1021 -24.45 6.46 27.57
N LEU A 1022 -25.64 5.95 27.90
CA LEU A 1022 -25.85 5.08 29.07
C LEU A 1022 -25.29 3.67 28.80
N ASP A 1023 -25.40 3.18 27.56
CA ASP A 1023 -24.79 1.91 27.15
C ASP A 1023 -23.27 1.94 27.33
N ARG A 1024 -22.58 3.00 26.88
CA ARG A 1024 -21.13 3.18 27.05
C ARG A 1024 -20.71 3.35 28.51
N GLU A 1025 -21.57 3.88 29.35
CA GLU A 1025 -21.31 3.98 30.78
C GLU A 1025 -21.44 2.62 31.49
N MET A 1026 -22.41 1.78 31.11
CA MET A 1026 -22.48 0.39 31.56
C MET A 1026 -21.26 -0.43 31.09
N GLU A 1027 -20.79 -0.23 29.86
CA GLU A 1027 -19.54 -0.81 29.33
C GLU A 1027 -18.32 -0.41 30.17
N ALA A 1028 -18.24 0.86 30.56
CA ALA A 1028 -17.18 1.38 31.43
C ALA A 1028 -17.17 0.72 32.82
N VAL A 1029 -18.34 0.49 33.41
CA VAL A 1029 -18.46 -0.24 34.69
C VAL A 1029 -18.03 -1.70 34.51
N ILE A 1030 -18.39 -2.37 33.41
CA ILE A 1030 -17.94 -3.73 33.11
C ILE A 1030 -16.42 -3.79 32.93
N LEU A 1031 -15.81 -2.81 32.25
CA LEU A 1031 -14.36 -2.71 32.10
C LEU A 1031 -13.67 -2.70 33.47
N VAL A 1032 -14.17 -1.92 34.44
CA VAL A 1032 -13.62 -1.85 35.80
C VAL A 1032 -13.82 -3.18 36.55
N MET A 1033 -15.02 -3.75 36.50
CA MET A 1033 -15.35 -5.01 37.17
C MET A 1033 -14.53 -6.19 36.65
N GLU A 1034 -14.33 -6.27 35.34
CA GLU A 1034 -13.56 -7.36 34.73
C GLU A 1034 -12.06 -7.13 34.80
N ALA A 1035 -11.55 -5.91 34.63
CA ALA A 1035 -10.11 -5.69 34.60
C ALA A 1035 -9.44 -5.82 35.98
N PHE A 1036 -10.14 -5.44 37.06
CA PHE A 1036 -9.59 -5.49 38.42
C PHE A 1036 -9.88 -6.79 39.18
N GLN A 1037 -10.62 -7.72 38.59
CA GLN A 1037 -10.85 -9.04 39.19
C GLN A 1037 -9.52 -9.79 39.38
N GLY A 1038 -9.23 -10.17 40.63
CA GLY A 1038 -7.98 -10.81 41.05
C GLY A 1038 -6.88 -9.85 41.50
N HIS A 1039 -7.18 -8.54 41.55
CA HIS A 1039 -6.26 -7.48 41.99
C HIS A 1039 -6.78 -6.68 43.21
N GLU A 1040 -7.76 -7.22 43.94
CA GLU A 1040 -8.49 -6.55 45.03
C GLU A 1040 -7.57 -6.19 46.23
N GLY A 1041 -6.47 -6.93 46.40
CA GLY A 1041 -5.47 -6.64 47.44
C GLY A 1041 -4.61 -5.39 47.17
N ARG A 1042 -4.66 -4.81 45.97
CA ARG A 1042 -3.89 -3.60 45.59
C ARG A 1042 -4.77 -2.44 45.18
N ILE A 1043 -5.91 -2.72 44.56
CA ILE A 1043 -6.87 -1.71 44.09
C ILE A 1043 -8.23 -2.11 44.64
N GLN A 1044 -8.77 -1.27 45.51
CA GLN A 1044 -10.16 -1.34 45.95
C GLN A 1044 -10.96 -0.32 45.16
N TYR A 1045 -12.10 -0.75 44.60
CA TYR A 1045 -12.97 0.15 43.84
C TYR A 1045 -14.40 0.12 44.35
N ASP A 1046 -15.09 1.25 44.26
CA ASP A 1046 -16.55 1.34 44.41
C ASP A 1046 -17.18 2.13 43.25
N VAL A 1047 -18.45 1.84 42.98
CA VAL A 1047 -19.23 2.49 41.91
C VAL A 1047 -20.45 3.13 42.55
N ILE A 1048 -20.52 4.46 42.46
CA ILE A 1048 -21.58 5.28 43.02
C ILE A 1048 -22.26 6.03 41.88
N GLY A 1049 -23.58 5.96 41.78
CA GLY A 1049 -24.34 6.79 40.86
C GLY A 1049 -24.95 8.01 41.52
N HIS A 1050 -25.29 8.99 40.68
CA HIS A 1050 -26.19 10.09 41.03
C HIS A 1050 -27.32 10.20 40.00
N SER A 1051 -28.43 10.78 40.42
CA SER A 1051 -29.57 11.10 39.56
C SER A 1051 -30.24 12.38 40.06
N GLY A 1052 -31.38 12.77 39.49
CA GLY A 1052 -32.19 13.87 40.04
C GLY A 1052 -32.84 13.58 41.38
N GLU A 1053 -32.80 12.35 41.88
CA GLU A 1053 -33.43 11.92 43.12
C GLU A 1053 -32.45 11.76 44.29
N SER A 1054 -31.20 11.36 44.00
CA SER A 1054 -30.16 11.15 45.02
C SER A 1054 -28.78 11.52 44.49
N SER A 1055 -27.94 12.09 45.36
CA SER A 1055 -26.51 12.36 45.12
C SER A 1055 -25.63 11.12 45.34
N GLN A 1056 -26.14 10.06 45.97
CA GLN A 1056 -25.37 8.89 46.35
C GLN A 1056 -26.17 7.59 46.24
N ILE A 1057 -25.98 6.86 45.15
CA ILE A 1057 -26.58 5.55 44.89
C ILE A 1057 -25.46 4.53 44.79
N THR A 1058 -25.32 3.64 45.78
CA THR A 1058 -24.24 2.64 45.75
C THR A 1058 -24.62 1.44 44.89
N PHE A 1059 -23.96 1.27 43.75
CA PHE A 1059 -24.12 0.10 42.88
C PHE A 1059 -23.13 -1.02 43.21
N ILE A 1060 -21.90 -0.65 43.57
CA ILE A 1060 -20.87 -1.59 44.02
C ILE A 1060 -20.18 -1.01 45.25
N SER A 1061 -20.18 -1.76 46.35
CA SER A 1061 -19.31 -1.47 47.48
C SER A 1061 -17.98 -2.18 47.33
N HIS A 1062 -16.91 -1.51 47.69
CA HIS A 1062 -15.57 -2.07 47.77
C HIS A 1062 -15.42 -3.33 48.62
N ASP A 1063 -16.28 -3.53 49.62
CA ASP A 1063 -16.25 -4.70 50.50
C ASP A 1063 -16.84 -5.94 49.83
N CYS A 1064 -17.64 -5.74 48.77
CA CYS A 1064 -18.35 -6.80 48.08
C CYS A 1064 -18.37 -6.57 46.56
N PRO A 1065 -17.20 -6.64 45.88
CA PRO A 1065 -17.15 -6.53 44.43
C PRO A 1065 -17.78 -7.77 43.77
N PRO A 1066 -18.40 -7.63 42.58
CA PRO A 1066 -19.09 -8.72 41.90
C PRO A 1066 -18.10 -9.79 41.41
N SER A 1067 -18.31 -11.01 41.91
CA SER A 1067 -17.40 -12.15 41.75
C SER A 1067 -17.66 -12.99 40.49
N ASP A 1068 -18.91 -13.00 40.01
CA ASP A 1068 -19.35 -13.76 38.84
C ASP A 1068 -20.05 -12.86 37.80
N ASN A 1069 -20.23 -13.38 36.58
CA ASN A 1069 -20.83 -12.62 35.47
C ASN A 1069 -22.29 -12.25 35.76
N LYS A 1070 -22.98 -13.02 36.60
CA LYS A 1070 -24.38 -12.77 36.97
C LYS A 1070 -24.49 -11.52 37.84
N GLN A 1071 -23.68 -11.41 38.89
CA GLN A 1071 -23.64 -10.26 39.78
C GLN A 1071 -23.28 -8.99 38.99
N ARG A 1072 -22.35 -9.07 38.03
CA ARG A 1072 -22.02 -7.96 37.14
C ARG A 1072 -23.20 -7.55 36.24
N LEU A 1073 -23.91 -8.52 35.70
CA LEU A 1073 -25.12 -8.28 34.91
C LEU A 1073 -26.24 -7.66 35.75
N ASP A 1074 -26.42 -8.13 36.98
CA ASP A 1074 -27.41 -7.58 37.91
C ASP A 1074 -27.07 -6.13 38.25
N THR A 1075 -25.79 -5.77 38.44
CA THR A 1075 -25.35 -4.39 38.64
C THR A 1075 -25.75 -3.46 37.49
N ILE A 1076 -25.44 -3.83 36.24
CA ILE A 1076 -25.78 -2.98 35.08
C ILE A 1076 -27.29 -2.92 34.83
N LYS A 1077 -28.04 -4.00 35.14
CA LYS A 1077 -29.51 -3.98 35.10
C LYS A 1077 -30.09 -3.02 36.13
N THR A 1078 -29.54 -2.99 37.35
CA THR A 1078 -29.94 -2.03 38.38
C THR A 1078 -29.63 -0.60 37.94
N MET A 1079 -28.47 -0.34 37.32
CA MET A 1079 -28.13 0.98 36.76
C MET A 1079 -29.14 1.42 35.69
N HIS A 1080 -29.42 0.55 34.71
CA HIS A 1080 -30.37 0.83 33.65
C HIS A 1080 -31.80 1.07 34.18
N ALA A 1081 -32.27 0.24 35.10
CA ALA A 1081 -33.57 0.41 35.74
C ALA A 1081 -33.64 1.71 36.56
N HIS A 1082 -32.58 2.03 37.30
CA HIS A 1082 -32.52 3.26 38.07
C HIS A 1082 -32.61 4.51 37.17
N ALA A 1083 -31.86 4.57 36.08
CA ALA A 1083 -31.91 5.67 35.12
C ALA A 1083 -33.28 5.80 34.42
N GLN A 1084 -34.02 4.70 34.30
CA GLN A 1084 -35.37 4.69 33.72
C GLN A 1084 -36.44 5.27 34.66
N PHE A 1085 -36.30 5.07 35.98
CA PHE A 1085 -37.35 5.37 36.96
C PHE A 1085 -37.04 6.55 37.90
N CYS A 1086 -35.86 7.17 37.81
CA CYS A 1086 -35.50 8.30 38.67
C CYS A 1086 -36.23 9.61 38.30
N LEU A 1087 -36.38 10.50 39.29
CA LEU A 1087 -36.87 11.87 39.06
C LEU A 1087 -35.89 12.71 38.21
N SER A 1088 -36.45 13.69 37.48
CA SER A 1088 -35.66 14.65 36.68
C SER A 1088 -34.89 15.63 37.58
N GLY A 1089 -33.60 15.79 37.35
CA GLY A 1089 -32.70 16.68 38.09
C GLY A 1089 -31.25 16.21 37.92
N ASP A 1090 -30.30 17.00 38.39
CA ASP A 1090 -28.88 16.65 38.36
C ASP A 1090 -28.18 17.01 39.67
N ASN A 1091 -27.64 15.99 40.33
CA ASN A 1091 -26.88 16.10 41.58
C ASN A 1091 -25.38 15.87 41.37
N THR A 1092 -24.85 15.98 40.13
CA THR A 1092 -23.43 15.75 39.78
C THR A 1092 -22.46 16.47 40.72
N LEU A 1093 -22.73 17.74 41.04
CA LEU A 1093 -21.88 18.56 41.91
C LEU A 1093 -21.88 18.06 43.36
N GLU A 1094 -23.05 17.73 43.89
CA GLU A 1094 -23.22 17.21 45.25
C GLU A 1094 -22.59 15.82 45.39
N ALA A 1095 -22.85 14.94 44.41
CA ALA A 1095 -22.26 13.60 44.32
C ALA A 1095 -20.73 13.65 44.25
N THR A 1096 -20.17 14.58 43.48
CA THR A 1096 -18.72 14.77 43.36
C THR A 1096 -18.14 15.27 44.69
N GLN A 1097 -18.77 16.27 45.31
CA GLN A 1097 -18.34 16.82 46.61
C GLN A 1097 -18.38 15.74 47.70
N GLU A 1098 -19.42 14.92 47.73
CA GLU A 1098 -19.61 13.83 48.68
C GLU A 1098 -18.61 12.68 48.44
N ALA A 1099 -18.37 12.31 47.18
CA ALA A 1099 -17.37 11.31 46.80
C ALA A 1099 -15.96 11.71 47.26
N ILE A 1100 -15.58 12.98 47.07
CA ILE A 1100 -14.28 13.52 47.50
C ILE A 1100 -14.20 13.56 49.03
N THR A 1101 -15.24 14.04 49.71
CA THR A 1101 -15.26 14.22 51.17
C THR A 1101 -15.27 12.89 51.92
N SER A 1102 -15.87 11.85 51.34
CA SER A 1102 -15.90 10.52 51.95
C SER A 1102 -14.60 9.74 51.68
N LEU A 1103 -13.98 9.87 50.51
CA LEU A 1103 -12.67 9.27 50.23
C LEU A 1103 -11.52 9.90 51.03
N SER A 1104 -11.58 11.20 51.31
CA SER A 1104 -10.55 11.88 52.11
C SER A 1104 -10.51 11.41 53.57
N LYS A 1105 -11.57 10.75 54.06
CA LYS A 1105 -11.65 10.16 55.40
C LYS A 1105 -11.10 8.72 55.48
N VAL A 1106 -10.83 8.09 54.34
CA VAL A 1106 -10.36 6.69 54.26
C VAL A 1106 -8.83 6.67 54.18
N GLU A 1107 -8.19 5.94 55.08
CA GLU A 1107 -6.75 5.72 55.01
C GLU A 1107 -6.38 4.77 53.86
N CYS A 1108 -5.90 5.33 52.75
CA CYS A 1108 -5.42 4.60 51.58
C CYS A 1108 -4.15 5.26 51.03
N ASP A 1109 -3.36 4.53 50.25
CA ASP A 1109 -2.09 5.05 49.73
C ASP A 1109 -2.31 6.06 48.59
N GLU A 1110 -3.39 5.89 47.83
CA GLU A 1110 -3.82 6.85 46.84
C GLU A 1110 -5.34 6.77 46.64
N ALA A 1111 -6.01 7.92 46.62
CA ALA A 1111 -7.42 8.03 46.29
C ALA A 1111 -7.59 8.63 44.88
N ILE A 1112 -8.35 7.95 44.03
CA ILE A 1112 -8.64 8.36 42.66
C ILE A 1112 -10.16 8.48 42.52
N VAL A 1113 -10.62 9.65 42.06
CA VAL A 1113 -12.04 9.88 41.73
C VAL A 1113 -12.17 10.07 40.24
N VAL A 1114 -13.03 9.28 39.61
CA VAL A 1114 -13.41 9.43 38.21
C VAL A 1114 -14.90 9.71 38.14
N VAL A 1115 -15.28 10.85 37.56
CA VAL A 1115 -16.68 11.27 37.40
C VAL A 1115 -17.05 11.20 35.93
N LEU A 1116 -18.09 10.43 35.60
CA LEU A 1116 -18.73 10.34 34.29
C LEU A 1116 -20.09 11.04 34.41
N SER A 1117 -20.32 12.10 33.64
CA SER A 1117 -21.58 12.86 33.69
C SER A 1117 -21.82 13.65 32.40
N ASP A 1118 -23.09 13.79 32.01
CA ASP A 1118 -23.50 14.62 30.86
C ASP A 1118 -23.74 16.10 31.22
N ALA A 1119 -23.49 16.47 32.48
CA ALA A 1119 -23.80 17.77 33.03
C ALA A 1119 -22.80 18.88 32.64
N ASN A 1120 -23.34 20.04 32.23
CA ASN A 1120 -22.59 21.16 31.66
C ASN A 1120 -22.01 22.14 32.72
N TYR A 1121 -21.40 21.63 33.80
CA TYR A 1121 -20.88 22.44 34.93
C TYR A 1121 -19.36 22.68 34.89
N GLN A 1122 -18.81 22.94 33.69
CA GLN A 1122 -17.36 23.00 33.44
C GLN A 1122 -16.60 23.93 34.41
N ASN A 1123 -17.14 25.12 34.71
CA ASN A 1123 -16.48 26.10 35.59
C ASN A 1123 -16.56 25.72 37.09
N SER A 1124 -17.67 25.14 37.54
CA SER A 1124 -17.86 24.78 38.95
C SER A 1124 -17.13 23.49 39.33
N LEU A 1125 -17.05 22.53 38.41
CA LEU A 1125 -16.29 21.28 38.59
C LEU A 1125 -14.77 21.55 38.61
N LEU A 1126 -14.26 22.46 37.78
CA LEU A 1126 -12.84 22.84 37.78
C LEU A 1126 -12.37 23.41 39.14
N VAL A 1127 -13.20 24.21 39.81
CA VAL A 1127 -12.93 24.79 41.13
C VAL A 1127 -12.95 23.73 42.25
N LEU A 1128 -13.76 22.69 42.10
CA LEU A 1128 -13.77 21.53 43.01
C LEU A 1128 -12.56 20.63 42.79
N THR A 1129 -12.16 20.43 41.52
CA THR A 1129 -11.01 19.61 41.13
C THR A 1129 -9.68 20.25 41.57
N SER A 1130 -9.58 21.58 41.59
CA SER A 1130 -8.39 22.31 42.06
C SER A 1130 -8.11 22.20 43.56
N LYS A 1131 -9.03 21.62 44.35
CA LYS A 1131 -8.83 21.32 45.78
C LYS A 1131 -8.14 19.96 46.01
N LEU A 1132 -7.89 19.18 44.96
CA LEU A 1132 -7.17 17.91 45.01
C LEU A 1132 -5.73 18.07 44.46
N PRO A 1133 -4.78 17.21 44.87
CA PRO A 1133 -3.44 17.20 44.29
C PRO A 1133 -3.52 16.93 42.78
N SER A 1134 -2.70 17.63 41.99
CA SER A 1134 -2.70 17.53 40.53
C SER A 1134 -2.51 16.08 40.04
N GLY A 1135 -3.38 15.63 39.14
CA GLY A 1135 -3.34 14.29 38.53
C GLY A 1135 -4.19 13.19 39.19
N ARG A 1136 -5.07 13.52 40.15
CA ARG A 1136 -5.79 12.52 40.98
C ARG A 1136 -7.33 12.59 40.95
N ALA A 1137 -7.92 13.49 40.17
CA ALA A 1137 -9.35 13.51 39.87
C ALA A 1137 -9.61 13.78 38.39
N PHE A 1138 -10.52 13.00 37.81
CA PHE A 1138 -10.83 13.01 36.39
C PHE A 1138 -12.32 13.24 36.19
N VAL A 1139 -12.68 14.23 35.37
CA VAL A 1139 -14.06 14.50 35.00
C VAL A 1139 -14.17 14.29 33.49
N CYS A 1140 -15.00 13.33 33.08
CA CYS A 1140 -15.25 13.02 31.68
C CYS A 1140 -16.62 13.58 31.29
N LEU A 1141 -16.60 14.65 30.48
CA LEU A 1141 -17.81 15.28 29.92
C LEU A 1141 -18.09 14.82 28.48
N ASP A 1142 -17.09 14.22 27.81
CA ASP A 1142 -17.26 13.62 26.48
C ASP A 1142 -17.47 12.11 26.59
N LEU A 1143 -18.74 11.71 26.58
CA LEU A 1143 -19.16 10.35 26.77
C LEU A 1143 -18.98 9.46 25.53
N LYS A 1144 -18.39 9.96 24.42
CA LYS A 1144 -18.26 9.18 23.17
C LYS A 1144 -17.23 8.06 23.22
N ASN A 1145 -16.14 8.26 23.97
CA ASN A 1145 -14.98 7.35 24.00
C ASN A 1145 -14.62 6.88 25.43
N ILE A 1146 -15.60 6.78 26.33
CA ILE A 1146 -15.38 6.48 27.77
C ILE A 1146 -14.44 5.28 28.00
N PRO A 1147 -14.61 4.10 27.35
CA PRO A 1147 -13.75 2.95 27.65
C PRO A 1147 -12.27 3.20 27.30
N GLN A 1148 -11.98 3.98 26.25
CA GLN A 1148 -10.63 4.33 25.83
C GLN A 1148 -10.02 5.39 26.77
N ILE A 1149 -10.82 6.38 27.16
CA ILE A 1149 -10.42 7.41 28.13
C ILE A 1149 -10.12 6.78 29.48
N LEU A 1150 -10.95 5.85 29.97
CA LEU A 1150 -10.72 5.11 31.20
C LEU A 1150 -9.46 4.24 31.13
N GLN A 1151 -9.23 3.55 30.01
CA GLN A 1151 -7.99 2.79 29.82
C GLN A 1151 -6.75 3.70 29.93
N GLN A 1152 -6.79 4.89 29.33
CA GLN A 1152 -5.69 5.86 29.42
C GLN A 1152 -5.53 6.43 30.83
N ILE A 1153 -6.63 6.78 31.51
CA ILE A 1153 -6.61 7.26 32.90
C ILE A 1153 -6.03 6.18 33.82
N PHE A 1154 -6.48 4.93 33.69
CA PHE A 1154 -5.96 3.84 34.50
C PHE A 1154 -4.50 3.54 34.16
N ALA A 1155 -4.11 3.55 32.89
CA ALA A 1155 -2.71 3.38 32.51
C ALA A 1155 -1.81 4.53 33.03
N ALA A 1156 -2.29 5.77 33.04
CA ALA A 1156 -1.50 6.91 33.48
C ALA A 1156 -1.46 7.07 35.01
N SER A 1157 -2.57 6.85 35.71
CA SER A 1157 -2.72 7.17 37.14
C SER A 1157 -2.62 5.97 38.07
N VAL A 1158 -3.06 4.78 37.64
CA VAL A 1158 -2.93 3.57 38.47
C VAL A 1158 -1.51 3.00 38.39
N LEU A 1159 -0.78 3.26 37.29
CA LEU A 1159 0.55 2.69 37.03
C LEU A 1159 1.72 3.63 37.33
N ASN A 1160 1.55 4.97 37.30
CA ASN A 1160 2.61 5.90 37.70
C ASN A 1160 2.60 6.09 39.21
N THR A 1161 3.31 5.23 39.93
CA THR A 1161 3.92 5.61 41.21
C THR A 1161 5.15 6.45 40.90
N ARG A 1162 5.07 7.77 41.05
CA ARG A 1162 6.27 8.58 41.26
C ARG A 1162 6.82 8.34 42.65
#